data_AF-A0A7S2RV64-F1
#
_entry.id   AF-A0A7S2RV64-F1
#
_cell.length_a   1.000
_cell.length_b   1.000
_cell.length_c   1.000
_cell.angle_alpha   90.00
_cell.angle_beta   90.00
_cell.angle_gamma   90.00
#
_symmetry.space_group_name_H-M   'P 1'
#
loop_
_entity.id
_entity.type
_entity.pdbx_description
1 polymer ?
#
loop_
_entity_poly.entity_id
_entity_poly.type
_entity_poly.pdbx_seq_one_letter_code
_entity_poly.pdbx_strand_id
1 'polypeptide(L)'
;MKTFSLLHDRSIPFSGGPEKDDVAGCLATCCPAMDLVALATSSHLIVQRSIKWEKLFGSSCDVSCITWRPDGKALAVGQEDGLIVLYDVENGEEFSLPKSARPHSSPIVCMCWTKELESKESSDDDGLFDFAREEKAQRTMTNDSYYCDRTHLLLKVEQPRNQRDHQEVASFKSYASALMDMPLFGVDNTPREQLEVLVSGDTSGVVTIGAFGYFPIGCIDLSGAFESTGDGLPRVCHLRLSSDLRMLLVILESQEQYRVVSIDTNVLGEQSNELRYVAAQCGHISEQVDNVQNSIQEMAKQWAEGMSALQKHIEPLAHQLKCFERPNTPEQELFMMLTCGVTSAALQRYIADLQEQGLQRLGKMLDTTCATVEDIAANSLVHAIEVLVFRLHDMLGLAEWTQKFQPIGLSAKMVKNLLEAAQLLLLKAQETLTFVREARANFAAFTVWLQTVWRKNQKNEQGGDEPQRGKRLDAHIDIDRLVKLLSRQLLHHHITEQFKSANLSCQDQAEFWTTATQATRTELSLQQSFEELKNSWNKAFHMTSETVSAAFKPVENEILPGVKKRLVDMTFASDRFFVALSQGSSQLVLMHRRSDNGPAGISCMETVEVSLEGVRELTDIRFYNDEKLLVTFLDENGSRCLGQVCFLDEGEVKLDMSITNMRELQPAGWETSNLVCQGKRGIALVFTSNKRLQVFDIEEDEDEESDEAEE
;
A
#
# COMPACT_ATOMS: atom_id res chain seq x y z
N MET A 1 36.84 -34.03 -2.39
CA MET A 1 35.98 -32.85 -2.58
C MET A 1 34.78 -33.06 -1.69
N LYS A 2 34.41 -32.06 -0.88
CA LYS A 2 33.15 -32.11 -0.14
C LYS A 2 32.00 -32.04 -1.14
N THR A 3 30.93 -32.79 -0.90
CA THR A 3 29.77 -32.92 -1.78
C THR A 3 28.54 -32.35 -1.08
N PHE A 4 27.79 -31.49 -1.78
CA PHE A 4 26.51 -30.95 -1.30
C PHE A 4 25.52 -32.08 -0.99
N SER A 5 24.57 -31.93 -0.07
CA SER A 5 23.51 -32.92 0.22
C SER A 5 22.21 -32.60 -0.56
N LEU A 6 21.44 -33.63 -0.99
CA LEU A 6 20.27 -33.46 -1.89
C LEU A 6 19.04 -33.68 -1.03
N LEU A 7 18.36 -32.59 -0.70
CA LEU A 7 17.20 -32.64 0.17
C LEU A 7 15.98 -33.16 -0.60
N HIS A 8 15.69 -32.59 -1.78
CA HIS A 8 14.48 -32.91 -2.55
C HIS A 8 14.66 -32.83 -4.07
N ASP A 9 14.01 -33.74 -4.81
CA ASP A 9 13.73 -33.65 -6.25
C ASP A 9 12.21 -33.70 -6.47
N ARG A 10 11.62 -32.59 -6.95
CA ARG A 10 10.17 -32.44 -7.11
C ARG A 10 9.78 -31.80 -8.45
N SER A 11 8.59 -32.14 -8.94
CA SER A 11 7.92 -31.39 -10.01
C SER A 11 7.39 -30.06 -9.48
N ILE A 12 7.55 -28.99 -10.26
CA ILE A 12 7.04 -27.66 -9.90
C ILE A 12 5.50 -27.72 -9.78
N PRO A 13 4.90 -27.18 -8.71
CA PRO A 13 3.50 -27.42 -8.32
C PRO A 13 2.43 -26.72 -9.17
N PHE A 14 2.77 -26.14 -10.33
CA PHE A 14 1.78 -25.56 -11.26
C PHE A 14 1.03 -26.67 -11.99
N SER A 15 0.14 -27.37 -11.28
CA SER A 15 -0.73 -28.41 -11.85
C SER A 15 -2.09 -27.81 -12.18
N GLY A 16 -2.25 -27.28 -13.39
CA GLY A 16 -3.52 -26.75 -13.90
C GLY A 16 -3.57 -26.67 -15.43
N GLY A 17 -4.05 -27.74 -16.07
CA GLY A 17 -4.47 -27.72 -17.48
C GLY A 17 -3.37 -27.96 -18.55
N PRO A 18 -3.75 -28.44 -19.75
CA PRO A 18 -2.83 -28.79 -20.84
C PRO A 18 -2.34 -27.59 -21.66
N GLU A 19 -2.50 -26.35 -21.18
CA GLU A 19 -2.10 -25.15 -21.91
C GLU A 19 -0.78 -24.60 -21.38
N LYS A 20 0.30 -24.89 -22.13
CA LYS A 20 1.39 -23.98 -22.51
C LYS A 20 1.95 -22.95 -21.49
N ASP A 21 2.04 -23.25 -20.21
CA ASP A 21 2.97 -22.49 -19.35
C ASP A 21 4.41 -22.96 -19.61
N ASP A 22 5.15 -22.16 -20.39
CA ASP A 22 6.59 -22.29 -20.62
C ASP A 22 7.33 -22.08 -19.29
N VAL A 23 7.85 -23.16 -18.71
CA VAL A 23 8.63 -23.12 -17.46
C VAL A 23 9.96 -22.39 -17.62
N ALA A 24 10.37 -22.10 -18.86
CA ALA A 24 11.50 -21.24 -19.16
C ALA A 24 11.36 -19.81 -18.57
N GLY A 25 10.17 -19.41 -18.08
CA GLY A 25 9.92 -18.13 -17.43
C GLY A 25 9.57 -18.21 -15.94
N CYS A 26 9.79 -19.34 -15.25
CA CYS A 26 9.46 -19.44 -13.81
C CYS A 26 10.48 -18.64 -12.96
N LEU A 27 9.97 -17.63 -12.26
CA LEU A 27 10.72 -16.84 -11.30
C LEU A 27 10.69 -17.53 -9.94
N ALA A 28 11.81 -17.53 -9.24
CA ALA A 28 11.89 -18.11 -7.92
C ALA A 28 12.80 -17.26 -7.02
N THR A 29 12.46 -17.18 -5.74
CA THR A 29 13.27 -16.49 -4.75
C THR A 29 13.04 -17.07 -3.35
N CYS A 30 14.13 -17.26 -2.62
CA CYS A 30 14.11 -17.75 -1.25
C CYS A 30 13.88 -16.59 -0.27
N CYS A 31 13.07 -16.83 0.75
CA CYS A 31 12.84 -15.88 1.82
C CYS A 31 14.12 -15.72 2.65
N PRO A 32 14.62 -14.49 2.87
CA PRO A 32 15.91 -14.29 3.55
C PRO A 32 15.92 -14.71 5.02
N ALA A 33 14.76 -14.76 5.69
CA ALA A 33 14.63 -15.02 7.13
C ALA A 33 13.98 -16.38 7.46
N MET A 34 12.93 -16.75 6.72
CA MET A 34 12.10 -17.92 7.01
C MET A 34 12.38 -19.09 6.04
N ASP A 35 11.86 -20.27 6.38
CA ASP A 35 11.92 -21.49 5.56
C ASP A 35 10.92 -21.43 4.40
N LEU A 36 11.01 -20.44 3.53
CA LEU A 36 10.00 -20.17 2.50
C LEU A 36 10.61 -19.92 1.14
N VAL A 37 9.92 -20.39 0.10
CA VAL A 37 10.25 -20.16 -1.31
C VAL A 37 9.01 -19.64 -2.00
N ALA A 38 9.18 -18.54 -2.73
CA ALA A 38 8.18 -18.03 -3.64
C ALA A 38 8.52 -18.50 -5.06
N LEU A 39 7.54 -19.09 -5.72
CA LEU A 39 7.59 -19.50 -7.12
C LEU A 39 6.51 -18.70 -7.87
N ALA A 40 6.89 -18.09 -8.99
CA ALA A 40 5.95 -17.39 -9.85
C ALA A 40 6.10 -17.82 -11.30
N THR A 41 4.97 -17.97 -11.99
CA THR A 41 4.86 -17.95 -13.46
C THR A 41 4.33 -16.58 -13.88
N SER A 42 4.16 -16.35 -15.18
CA SER A 42 3.56 -15.11 -15.69
C SER A 42 2.16 -14.83 -15.12
N SER A 43 1.43 -15.85 -14.66
CA SER A 43 0.01 -15.75 -14.27
C SER A 43 -0.30 -16.25 -12.85
N HIS A 44 0.63 -16.93 -12.18
CA HIS A 44 0.38 -17.54 -10.88
C HIS A 44 1.57 -17.33 -9.94
N LEU A 45 1.26 -17.01 -8.69
CA LEU A 45 2.18 -16.95 -7.57
C LEU A 45 1.87 -18.07 -6.58
N ILE A 46 2.91 -18.76 -6.11
CA ILE A 46 2.81 -19.79 -5.08
C ILE A 46 3.91 -19.57 -4.06
N VAL A 47 3.54 -19.53 -2.78
CA VAL A 47 4.48 -19.52 -1.65
C VAL A 47 4.37 -20.82 -0.88
N GLN A 48 5.50 -21.48 -0.64
CA GLN A 48 5.55 -22.76 0.06
C GLN A 48 6.80 -22.84 0.95
N ARG A 49 6.87 -23.85 1.82
CA ARG A 49 8.04 -24.11 2.67
C ARG A 49 9.22 -24.70 1.88
N SER A 50 10.44 -24.23 2.12
CA SER A 50 11.60 -24.66 1.33
C SER A 50 12.05 -26.09 1.64
N ILE A 51 11.91 -26.52 2.90
CA ILE A 51 12.23 -27.89 3.33
C ILE A 51 11.00 -28.79 3.15
N LYS A 52 9.90 -28.58 3.88
CA LYS A 52 8.74 -29.51 3.86
C LYS A 52 7.97 -29.54 2.54
N TRP A 53 8.20 -28.58 1.66
CA TRP A 53 7.50 -28.39 0.40
C TRP A 53 5.97 -28.30 0.52
N GLU A 54 5.51 -27.67 1.60
CA GLU A 54 4.10 -27.48 1.94
C GLU A 54 3.61 -26.11 1.45
N LYS A 55 2.53 -26.08 0.65
CA LYS A 55 1.94 -24.82 0.14
C LYS A 55 1.32 -24.02 1.28
N LEU A 56 1.74 -22.76 1.43
CA LEU A 56 1.10 -21.81 2.35
C LEU A 56 -0.09 -21.13 1.67
N PHE A 57 0.17 -20.43 0.56
CA PHE A 57 -0.87 -19.79 -0.23
C PHE A 57 -0.47 -19.72 -1.71
N GLY A 58 -1.43 -19.35 -2.55
CA GLY A 58 -1.15 -19.01 -3.94
C GLY A 58 -2.23 -18.10 -4.50
N SER A 59 -1.84 -17.24 -5.43
CA SER A 59 -2.68 -16.21 -6.04
C SER A 59 -2.55 -16.28 -7.56
N SER A 60 -3.62 -15.98 -8.28
CA SER A 60 -3.60 -15.78 -9.73
C SER A 60 -3.40 -14.29 -10.02
N CYS A 61 -2.21 -13.90 -10.46
CA CYS A 61 -1.87 -12.52 -10.74
C CYS A 61 -0.81 -12.45 -11.85
N ASP A 62 -0.80 -11.35 -12.60
CA ASP A 62 0.22 -11.11 -13.63
C ASP A 62 1.54 -10.77 -12.93
N VAL A 63 2.51 -11.69 -12.97
CA VAL A 63 3.79 -11.54 -12.28
C VAL A 63 4.92 -11.32 -13.29
N SER A 64 5.60 -10.19 -13.14
CA SER A 64 6.80 -9.87 -13.92
C SER A 64 8.09 -10.00 -13.09
N CYS A 65 8.03 -9.76 -11.78
CA CYS A 65 9.14 -9.95 -10.84
C CYS A 65 8.66 -10.12 -9.40
N ILE A 66 9.49 -10.73 -8.55
CA ILE A 66 9.19 -10.99 -7.13
C ILE A 66 10.37 -10.67 -6.23
N THR A 67 10.14 -10.10 -5.05
CA THR A 67 11.19 -9.84 -4.05
C THR A 67 10.65 -9.93 -2.63
N TRP A 68 11.41 -10.55 -1.74
CA TRP A 68 11.02 -10.68 -0.34
C TRP A 68 11.36 -9.43 0.45
N ARG A 69 10.51 -9.06 1.40
CA ARG A 69 10.90 -8.14 2.45
C ARG A 69 12.01 -8.78 3.30
N PRO A 70 13.01 -8.02 3.80
CA PRO A 70 14.12 -8.59 4.57
C PRO A 70 13.72 -9.36 5.84
N ASP A 71 12.57 -9.04 6.43
CA ASP A 71 12.00 -9.76 7.58
C ASP A 71 11.28 -11.07 7.21
N GLY A 72 11.07 -11.31 5.92
CA GLY A 72 10.37 -12.46 5.36
C GLY A 72 8.85 -12.45 5.48
N LYS A 73 8.26 -11.43 6.12
CA LYS A 73 6.82 -11.40 6.45
C LYS A 73 5.95 -10.84 5.33
N ALA A 74 6.55 -10.17 4.35
CA ALA A 74 5.86 -9.70 3.16
C ALA A 74 6.63 -10.09 1.89
N LEU A 75 5.87 -10.28 0.81
CA LEU A 75 6.40 -10.54 -0.52
C LEU A 75 5.91 -9.47 -1.48
N ALA A 76 6.82 -8.76 -2.15
CA ALA A 76 6.50 -7.81 -3.20
C ALA A 76 6.47 -8.50 -4.56
N VAL A 77 5.46 -8.17 -5.35
CA VAL A 77 5.20 -8.70 -6.68
C VAL A 77 5.01 -7.52 -7.63
N GLY A 78 5.89 -7.41 -8.61
CA GLY A 78 5.77 -6.45 -9.71
C GLY A 78 4.89 -7.04 -10.80
N GLN A 79 4.03 -6.20 -11.37
CA GLN A 79 3.09 -6.58 -12.42
C GLN A 79 3.49 -6.00 -13.79
N GLU A 80 2.95 -6.60 -14.85
CA GLU A 80 3.15 -6.11 -16.22
C GLU A 80 2.55 -4.72 -16.46
N ASP A 81 1.55 -4.31 -15.67
CA ASP A 81 0.90 -3.01 -15.82
C ASP A 81 1.60 -1.86 -15.07
N GLY A 82 2.76 -2.15 -14.46
CA GLY A 82 3.57 -1.19 -13.70
C GLY A 82 3.17 -1.04 -12.23
N LEU A 83 2.25 -1.87 -11.72
CA LEU A 83 1.88 -1.89 -10.30
C LEU A 83 2.79 -2.80 -9.46
N ILE A 84 2.86 -2.49 -8.17
CA ILE A 84 3.46 -3.35 -7.14
C ILE A 84 2.35 -3.79 -6.18
N VAL A 85 2.26 -5.10 -5.98
CA VAL A 85 1.36 -5.74 -5.01
C VAL A 85 2.20 -6.38 -3.92
N LEU A 86 1.82 -6.17 -2.66
CA LEU A 86 2.43 -6.83 -1.51
C LEU A 86 1.50 -7.92 -0.99
N TYR A 87 2.06 -9.07 -0.64
CA TYR A 87 1.32 -10.17 -0.03
C TYR A 87 1.76 -10.36 1.42
N ASP A 88 0.77 -10.55 2.32
CA ASP A 88 1.02 -11.09 3.65
C ASP A 88 1.41 -12.55 3.55
N VAL A 89 2.52 -12.90 4.17
CA VAL A 89 3.01 -14.27 4.17
C VAL A 89 2.25 -15.13 5.20
N GLU A 90 1.72 -14.52 6.27
CA GLU A 90 0.97 -15.24 7.30
C GLU A 90 -0.45 -15.58 6.84
N ASN A 91 -1.15 -14.59 6.26
CA ASN A 91 -2.57 -14.71 5.93
C ASN A 91 -2.86 -14.85 4.42
N GLY A 92 -1.87 -14.57 3.54
CA GLY A 92 -2.06 -14.59 2.10
C GLY A 92 -2.87 -13.41 1.55
N GLU A 93 -3.14 -12.38 2.36
CA GLU A 93 -3.87 -11.18 1.94
C GLU A 93 -3.04 -10.34 0.96
N GLU A 94 -3.71 -9.82 -0.08
CA GLU A 94 -3.09 -8.94 -1.08
C GLU A 94 -3.31 -7.46 -0.72
N PHE A 95 -2.26 -6.67 -0.88
CA PHE A 95 -2.28 -5.23 -0.72
C PHE A 95 -1.73 -4.59 -1.97
N SER A 96 -2.58 -3.89 -2.71
CA SER A 96 -2.20 -3.19 -3.94
C SER A 96 -2.21 -1.68 -3.73
N LEU A 97 -1.22 -1.00 -4.31
CA LEU A 97 -1.22 0.46 -4.34
C LEU A 97 -2.42 0.94 -5.17
N PRO A 98 -3.01 2.11 -4.83
CA PRO A 98 -4.06 2.70 -5.67
C PRO A 98 -3.55 2.84 -7.11
N LYS A 99 -4.41 2.56 -8.11
CA LYS A 99 -4.02 2.66 -9.53
C LYS A 99 -3.50 4.05 -9.93
N SER A 100 -3.84 5.10 -9.17
CA SER A 100 -3.33 6.46 -9.34
C SER A 100 -1.88 6.65 -8.90
N ALA A 101 -1.35 5.75 -8.06
CA ALA A 101 0.00 5.76 -7.50
C ALA A 101 0.86 4.68 -8.16
N ARG A 102 0.73 4.50 -9.48
CA ARG A 102 1.56 3.59 -10.27
C ARG A 102 3.02 4.06 -10.20
N PRO A 103 3.97 3.24 -9.69
CA PRO A 103 5.38 3.61 -9.68
C PRO A 103 5.94 3.65 -11.11
N HIS A 104 5.50 2.74 -11.99
CA HIS A 104 5.99 2.64 -13.36
C HIS A 104 4.86 2.75 -14.38
N SER A 105 5.18 3.30 -15.56
CA SER A 105 4.31 3.30 -16.74
C SER A 105 4.52 2.07 -17.63
N SER A 106 5.61 1.35 -17.40
CA SER A 106 6.05 0.15 -18.12
C SER A 106 6.10 -1.06 -17.17
N PRO A 107 6.18 -2.30 -17.71
CA PRO A 107 6.34 -3.51 -16.90
C PRO A 107 7.57 -3.45 -15.98
N ILE A 108 7.39 -3.84 -14.72
CA ILE A 108 8.48 -3.92 -13.75
C ILE A 108 9.30 -5.18 -14.01
N VAL A 109 10.61 -5.07 -14.21
CA VAL A 109 11.47 -6.20 -14.59
C VAL A 109 12.23 -6.78 -13.40
N CYS A 110 12.65 -5.92 -12.47
CA CYS A 110 13.44 -6.32 -11.33
C CYS A 110 13.11 -5.46 -10.11
N MET A 111 13.28 -6.04 -8.92
CA MET A 111 13.07 -5.38 -7.64
C MET A 111 14.09 -5.83 -6.60
N CYS A 112 14.46 -4.94 -5.69
CA CYS A 112 15.33 -5.21 -4.56
C CYS A 112 14.76 -4.56 -3.30
N TRP A 113 14.58 -5.34 -2.24
CA TRP A 113 14.17 -4.82 -0.93
C TRP A 113 15.33 -4.91 0.06
N THR A 114 15.75 -3.76 0.57
CA THR A 114 16.88 -3.64 1.50
C THR A 114 16.43 -2.98 2.79
N LYS A 115 17.10 -3.34 3.88
CA LYS A 115 16.92 -2.77 5.21
C LYS A 115 18.24 -2.12 5.63
N GLU A 116 18.15 -0.93 6.19
CA GLU A 116 19.31 -0.19 6.72
C GLU A 116 20.03 -1.03 7.77
N LEU A 117 21.36 -1.15 7.67
CA LEU A 117 22.16 -1.78 8.72
C LEU A 117 22.29 -0.83 9.91
N GLU A 118 22.07 -1.34 11.13
CA GLU A 118 22.33 -0.59 12.35
C GLU A 118 23.80 -0.14 12.37
N SER A 119 24.03 1.17 12.46
CA SER A 119 25.39 1.68 12.64
C SER A 119 25.94 1.10 13.94
N LYS A 120 26.92 0.20 13.84
CA LYS A 120 27.73 -0.23 14.98
C LYS A 120 28.47 0.99 15.53
N GLU A 121 27.86 1.75 16.43
CA GLU A 121 28.60 2.69 17.25
C GLU A 121 29.56 1.87 18.13
N SER A 122 30.83 1.86 17.73
CA SER A 122 32.03 1.47 18.48
C SER A 122 31.81 0.55 19.70
N SER A 123 31.72 -0.75 19.44
CA SER A 123 31.91 -1.79 20.46
C SER A 123 33.41 -2.01 20.72
N ASP A 124 34.09 -0.97 21.23
CA ASP A 124 35.40 -1.11 21.89
C ASP A 124 35.18 -0.90 23.40
N ASP A 125 34.48 -1.83 24.03
CA ASP A 125 34.66 -2.10 25.46
C ASP A 125 34.28 -3.57 25.72
N ASP A 126 35.28 -4.43 25.55
CA ASP A 126 35.21 -5.85 25.89
C ASP A 126 35.04 -6.00 27.42
N GLY A 127 33.89 -6.57 27.82
CA GLY A 127 33.81 -7.35 29.06
C GLY A 127 32.99 -6.75 30.20
N LEU A 128 31.66 -6.73 30.07
CA LEU A 128 30.78 -7.01 31.22
C LEU A 128 29.37 -7.44 30.76
N PHE A 129 29.14 -8.75 30.73
CA PHE A 129 27.81 -9.33 30.51
C PHE A 129 26.86 -9.00 31.67
N ASP A 130 25.57 -8.87 31.33
CA ASP A 130 24.36 -8.92 32.17
C ASP A 130 23.82 -7.70 32.92
N PHE A 131 24.48 -6.52 32.96
CA PHE A 131 23.85 -5.30 33.54
C PHE A 131 23.34 -4.27 32.52
N ALA A 132 23.73 -4.38 31.25
CA ALA A 132 23.40 -3.38 30.23
C ALA A 132 21.95 -3.44 29.69
N ARG A 133 21.18 -4.50 29.99
CA ARG A 133 19.80 -4.63 29.50
C ARG A 133 18.80 -3.80 30.30
N GLU A 134 19.07 -3.54 31.57
CA GLU A 134 18.28 -2.60 32.39
C GLU A 134 18.75 -1.15 32.22
N GLU A 135 20.04 -0.91 31.96
CA GLU A 135 20.54 0.44 31.66
C GLU A 135 20.18 0.93 30.23
N LYS A 136 20.06 0.04 29.22
CA LYS A 136 19.53 0.41 27.90
C LYS A 136 18.07 0.89 27.97
N ALA A 137 17.27 0.32 28.87
CA ALA A 137 15.89 0.76 29.14
C ALA A 137 15.82 2.10 29.90
N GLN A 138 16.86 2.44 30.66
CA GLN A 138 16.94 3.73 31.38
C GLN A 138 17.58 4.85 30.53
N ARG A 139 18.54 4.52 29.66
CA ARG A 139 19.14 5.51 28.72
C ARG A 139 18.23 5.86 27.54
N THR A 140 17.30 4.98 27.17
CA THR A 140 16.18 5.33 26.27
C THR A 140 15.22 6.35 26.89
N MET A 141 15.23 6.56 28.21
CA MET A 141 14.47 7.64 28.86
C MET A 141 15.22 8.97 28.94
N THR A 142 16.51 9.04 28.58
CA THR A 142 17.32 10.27 28.72
C THR A 142 17.71 10.96 27.42
N ASN A 143 17.48 10.34 26.26
CA ASN A 143 17.61 10.97 24.94
C ASN A 143 16.23 11.40 24.42
N ASP A 144 15.62 12.36 25.10
CA ASP A 144 14.31 13.00 24.83
C ASP A 144 14.32 13.91 23.57
N SER A 145 15.11 13.55 22.54
CA SER A 145 15.20 14.27 21.26
C SER A 145 14.49 13.55 20.12
N TYR A 146 13.97 12.34 20.34
CA TYR A 146 13.24 11.58 19.33
C TYR A 146 11.75 11.92 19.41
N TYR A 147 11.15 12.24 18.27
CA TYR A 147 9.71 12.51 18.16
C TYR A 147 8.90 11.35 18.76
N CYS A 148 7.99 11.64 19.69
CA CYS A 148 7.06 10.66 20.25
C CYS A 148 5.69 10.79 19.57
N ASP A 149 5.18 9.67 19.03
CA ASP A 149 3.83 9.65 18.47
C ASP A 149 2.77 9.83 19.57
N ARG A 150 2.10 10.98 19.55
CA ARG A 150 1.06 11.37 20.49
C ARG A 150 -0.36 11.02 20.05
N THR A 151 -0.55 10.33 18.92
CA THR A 151 -1.91 9.92 18.49
C THR A 151 -2.60 8.93 19.40
N HIS A 152 -1.85 8.20 20.23
CA HIS A 152 -2.47 7.39 21.28
C HIS A 152 -3.35 8.21 22.24
N LEU A 153 -3.20 9.54 22.25
CA LEU A 153 -4.05 10.48 23.00
C LEU A 153 -5.36 10.82 22.27
N LEU A 154 -5.50 10.46 21.00
CA LEU A 154 -6.73 10.65 20.23
C LEU A 154 -7.65 9.44 20.35
N LEU A 155 -8.96 9.69 20.22
CA LEU A 155 -9.96 8.63 20.13
C LEU A 155 -9.70 7.79 18.88
N LYS A 156 -9.66 6.46 19.05
CA LYS A 156 -9.56 5.54 17.91
C LYS A 156 -10.79 5.70 17.02
N VAL A 157 -10.58 5.90 15.73
CA VAL A 157 -11.67 5.97 14.73
C VAL A 157 -12.36 4.60 14.69
N GLU A 158 -13.64 4.54 15.05
CA GLU A 158 -14.43 3.31 14.87
C GLU A 158 -14.74 3.14 13.38
N GLN A 159 -14.27 2.04 12.78
CA GLN A 159 -14.69 1.68 11.42
C GLN A 159 -16.20 1.34 11.41
N PRO A 160 -16.96 1.77 10.39
CA PRO A 160 -18.41 1.57 10.34
C PRO A 160 -18.79 0.09 10.43
N ARG A 161 -19.72 -0.23 11.34
CA ARG A 161 -20.05 -1.60 11.81
C ARG A 161 -20.66 -2.54 10.77
N ASN A 162 -21.00 -2.08 9.58
CA ASN A 162 -21.82 -2.85 8.61
C ASN A 162 -21.05 -3.77 7.65
N GLN A 163 -19.75 -4.01 7.85
CA GLN A 163 -18.94 -4.87 6.96
C GLN A 163 -18.51 -6.21 7.58
N ARG A 164 -19.15 -6.68 8.66
CA ARG A 164 -18.81 -7.98 9.28
C ARG A 164 -19.66 -9.18 8.83
N ASP A 165 -20.81 -8.96 8.19
CA ASP A 165 -21.78 -10.05 7.95
C ASP A 165 -22.00 -10.45 6.47
N HIS A 166 -21.16 -9.96 5.54
CA HIS A 166 -21.12 -10.48 4.18
C HIS A 166 -19.76 -11.09 3.89
N GLN A 167 -19.73 -12.43 3.80
CA GLN A 167 -18.73 -13.15 3.04
C GLN A 167 -18.57 -12.46 1.68
N GLU A 168 -17.32 -12.18 1.31
CA GLU A 168 -16.90 -11.67 -0.02
C GLU A 168 -17.23 -10.20 -0.35
N VAL A 169 -16.70 -9.24 0.42
CA VAL A 169 -15.91 -8.10 -0.11
C VAL A 169 -15.04 -7.64 1.06
N ALA A 170 -13.73 -7.90 0.99
CA ALA A 170 -12.78 -7.35 1.95
C ALA A 170 -13.01 -5.84 2.05
N SER A 171 -13.40 -5.37 3.24
CA SER A 171 -13.32 -3.96 3.60
C SER A 171 -11.94 -3.48 3.21
N PHE A 172 -11.83 -2.50 2.30
CA PHE A 172 -10.56 -1.90 1.89
C PHE A 172 -9.86 -1.33 3.13
N LYS A 173 -9.04 -2.14 3.82
CA LYS A 173 -7.98 -1.60 4.66
C LYS A 173 -7.05 -0.88 3.68
N SER A 174 -6.82 0.41 3.89
CA SER A 174 -5.86 1.17 3.09
C SER A 174 -4.52 0.41 3.07
N TYR A 175 -3.80 0.41 1.96
CA TYR A 175 -2.49 -0.25 1.83
C TYR A 175 -1.56 0.10 3.00
N ALA A 176 -1.63 1.34 3.48
CA ALA A 176 -0.97 1.78 4.70
C ALA A 176 -1.52 1.03 5.94
N SER A 177 -2.83 1.05 6.20
CA SER A 177 -3.51 0.34 7.31
C SER A 177 -3.17 -1.16 7.37
N ALA A 178 -3.18 -1.83 6.22
CA ALA A 178 -2.81 -3.23 6.09
C ALA A 178 -1.34 -3.51 6.35
N LEU A 179 -0.46 -2.62 5.87
CA LEU A 179 0.95 -2.64 6.25
C LEU A 179 1.14 -2.32 7.73
N MET A 180 0.29 -1.47 8.33
CA MET A 180 0.33 -1.14 9.76
C MET A 180 -0.21 -2.28 10.65
N ASP A 181 -1.12 -3.13 10.13
CA ASP A 181 -1.67 -4.33 10.77
C ASP A 181 -0.82 -5.59 10.55
N MET A 182 -0.03 -5.66 9.47
CA MET A 182 1.14 -6.54 9.44
C MET A 182 2.10 -6.10 10.56
N PRO A 183 3.00 -6.97 11.06
CA PRO A 183 3.90 -6.63 12.16
C PRO A 183 5.03 -5.66 11.72
N LEU A 184 4.70 -4.57 11.03
CA LEU A 184 5.53 -3.38 10.79
C LEU A 184 5.56 -2.45 11.99
N PHE A 185 4.54 -2.52 12.84
CA PHE A 185 4.47 -1.94 14.16
C PHE A 185 4.12 -3.12 15.07
N GLY A 186 4.78 -3.28 16.19
CA GLY A 186 4.49 -4.41 17.06
C GLY A 186 3.00 -4.48 17.42
N VAL A 187 2.59 -5.58 18.05
CA VAL A 187 1.34 -5.63 18.82
C VAL A 187 1.24 -4.45 19.81
N ASP A 188 2.39 -3.84 20.11
CA ASP A 188 2.56 -2.53 20.70
C ASP A 188 3.07 -1.55 19.63
N ASN A 189 2.59 -0.30 19.63
CA ASN A 189 2.99 0.86 18.79
C ASN A 189 4.50 1.23 18.85
N THR A 190 5.42 0.26 18.91
CA THR A 190 6.86 0.45 18.84
C THR A 190 7.20 0.75 17.37
N PRO A 191 7.66 1.97 17.04
CA PRO A 191 8.12 2.26 15.69
C PRO A 191 9.27 1.33 15.35
N ARG A 192 9.25 0.68 14.17
CA ARG A 192 10.44 -0.02 13.65
C ARG A 192 11.62 0.93 13.68
N GLU A 193 12.74 0.45 14.22
CA GLU A 193 13.93 1.28 14.48
C GLU A 193 14.61 1.76 13.18
N GLN A 194 14.39 1.07 12.04
CA GLN A 194 15.21 1.22 10.84
C GLN A 194 14.39 1.44 9.56
N LEU A 195 14.97 2.14 8.58
CA LEU A 195 14.36 2.38 7.28
C LEU A 195 14.46 1.13 6.38
N GLU A 196 13.35 0.80 5.72
CA GLU A 196 13.30 -0.24 4.69
C GLU A 196 13.00 0.39 3.34
N VAL A 197 13.74 -0.01 2.31
CA VAL A 197 13.68 0.59 0.98
C VAL A 197 13.42 -0.51 -0.06
N LEU A 198 12.37 -0.33 -0.84
CA LEU A 198 12.07 -1.12 -2.03
C LEU A 198 12.51 -0.31 -3.26
N VAL A 199 13.35 -0.91 -4.09
CA VAL A 199 13.78 -0.35 -5.38
C VAL A 199 13.20 -1.21 -6.49
N SER A 200 12.57 -0.58 -7.48
CA SER A 200 11.98 -1.24 -8.65
C SER A 200 12.49 -0.62 -9.94
N GLY A 201 12.70 -1.44 -10.96
CA GLY A 201 13.18 -1.02 -12.28
C GLY A 201 12.31 -1.57 -13.40
N ASP A 202 12.08 -0.76 -14.43
CA ASP A 202 11.21 -1.13 -15.55
C ASP A 202 11.93 -1.39 -16.88
N THR A 203 11.15 -1.76 -17.90
CA THR A 203 11.66 -1.98 -19.27
C THR A 203 12.07 -0.71 -20.01
N SER A 204 11.71 0.47 -19.51
CA SER A 204 12.03 1.77 -20.11
C SER A 204 13.29 2.42 -19.52
N GLY A 205 13.91 1.81 -18.52
CA GLY A 205 15.12 2.33 -17.90
C GLY A 205 14.83 3.27 -16.72
N VAL A 206 13.59 3.31 -16.24
CA VAL A 206 13.24 4.10 -15.06
C VAL A 206 13.39 3.23 -13.82
N VAL A 207 14.03 3.77 -12.80
CA VAL A 207 14.21 3.16 -11.49
C VAL A 207 13.44 3.99 -10.47
N THR A 208 12.58 3.36 -9.69
CA THR A 208 11.85 4.02 -8.59
C THR A 208 12.30 3.45 -7.25
N ILE A 209 12.35 4.32 -6.25
CA ILE A 209 12.78 4.04 -4.89
C ILE A 209 11.64 4.42 -3.96
N GLY A 210 11.20 3.48 -3.13
CA GLY A 210 10.10 3.67 -2.19
C GLY A 210 10.42 3.20 -0.77
N ALA A 211 10.01 3.96 0.24
CA ALA A 211 10.08 3.55 1.64
C ALA A 211 8.97 2.53 1.93
N PHE A 212 9.33 1.45 2.62
CA PHE A 212 8.41 0.39 3.05
C PHE A 212 7.58 -0.24 1.92
N GLY A 213 7.95 -0.01 0.66
CA GLY A 213 7.21 -0.47 -0.51
C GLY A 213 6.02 0.40 -0.94
N TYR A 214 5.59 1.41 -0.17
CA TYR A 214 4.47 2.31 -0.56
C TYR A 214 4.83 3.75 -0.80
N PHE A 215 5.75 4.29 -0.01
CA PHE A 215 5.97 5.74 0.02
C PHE A 215 7.02 6.10 -1.01
N PRO A 216 6.70 6.85 -2.08
CA PRO A 216 7.66 7.19 -3.12
C PRO A 216 8.72 8.14 -2.55
N ILE A 217 9.97 7.69 -2.53
CA ILE A 217 11.12 8.51 -2.13
C ILE A 217 11.75 9.16 -3.35
N GLY A 218 11.80 8.50 -4.50
CA GLY A 218 12.33 9.11 -5.71
C GLY A 218 12.26 8.22 -6.94
N CYS A 219 12.55 8.82 -8.08
CA CYS A 219 12.51 8.25 -9.40
C CYS A 219 13.73 8.73 -10.19
N ILE A 220 14.39 7.82 -10.88
CA ILE A 220 15.60 8.08 -11.66
C ILE A 220 15.33 7.57 -13.07
N ASP A 221 15.41 8.46 -14.04
CA ASP A 221 15.31 8.11 -15.46
C ASP A 221 16.72 7.84 -16.01
N LEU A 222 17.00 6.59 -16.34
CA LEU A 222 18.25 6.15 -16.97
C LEU A 222 18.10 5.88 -18.46
N SER A 223 17.00 6.32 -19.09
CA SER A 223 16.80 6.20 -20.54
C SER A 223 17.95 6.84 -21.34
N GLY A 224 18.50 7.94 -20.83
CA GLY A 224 19.63 8.66 -21.40
C GLY A 224 20.98 7.93 -21.33
N ALA A 225 21.08 6.83 -20.58
CA ALA A 225 22.35 6.14 -20.34
C ALA A 225 23.02 5.61 -21.62
N PHE A 226 22.27 5.44 -22.72
CA PHE A 226 22.75 4.95 -24.03
C PHE A 226 22.67 6.01 -25.16
N GLU A 227 22.36 7.27 -24.86
CA GLU A 227 22.19 8.33 -25.87
C GLU A 227 23.41 8.50 -26.80
N SER A 228 24.62 8.25 -26.29
CA SER A 228 25.86 8.36 -27.06
C SER A 228 25.99 7.30 -28.16
N THR A 229 25.26 6.19 -28.11
CA THR A 229 25.34 5.10 -29.09
C THR A 229 24.15 5.06 -30.06
N GLY A 230 23.11 5.86 -29.82
CA GLY A 230 21.91 5.90 -30.68
C GLY A 230 21.01 4.66 -30.56
N ASP A 231 21.24 3.84 -29.54
CA ASP A 231 20.52 2.59 -29.30
C ASP A 231 19.19 2.84 -28.58
N GLY A 232 18.26 1.89 -28.71
CA GLY A 232 16.90 1.99 -28.15
C GLY A 232 16.86 2.09 -26.61
N LEU A 233 15.65 2.31 -26.09
CA LEU A 233 15.40 2.45 -24.64
C LEU A 233 16.05 1.30 -23.85
N PRO A 234 16.81 1.60 -22.78
CA PRO A 234 17.45 0.58 -21.97
C PRO A 234 16.46 -0.14 -21.06
N ARG A 235 16.69 -1.44 -20.86
CA ARG A 235 15.96 -2.26 -19.90
C ARG A 235 16.77 -2.39 -18.61
N VAL A 236 16.13 -2.26 -17.45
CA VAL A 236 16.78 -2.53 -16.16
C VAL A 236 16.78 -4.05 -15.90
N CYS A 237 17.97 -4.65 -15.78
CA CYS A 237 18.14 -6.10 -15.57
C CYS A 237 18.30 -6.47 -14.10
N HIS A 238 19.21 -5.78 -13.39
CA HIS A 238 19.54 -6.07 -12.00
C HIS A 238 19.66 -4.78 -11.19
N LEU A 239 19.23 -4.85 -9.94
CA LEU A 239 19.24 -3.76 -8.97
C LEU A 239 19.79 -4.26 -7.64
N ARG A 240 20.69 -3.49 -7.03
CA ARG A 240 21.14 -3.73 -5.66
C ARG A 240 21.38 -2.42 -4.95
N LEU A 241 20.74 -2.25 -3.79
CA LEU A 241 21.00 -1.14 -2.88
C LEU A 241 21.99 -1.60 -1.81
N SER A 242 22.93 -0.73 -1.46
CA SER A 242 23.87 -0.99 -0.37
C SER A 242 23.16 -1.02 0.99
N SER A 243 23.72 -1.75 1.95
CA SER A 243 23.11 -1.91 3.28
C SER A 243 23.12 -0.62 4.12
N ASP A 244 24.02 0.31 3.81
CA ASP A 244 24.09 1.67 4.37
C ASP A 244 23.22 2.68 3.60
N LEU A 245 22.51 2.23 2.55
CA LEU A 245 21.65 3.03 1.67
C LEU A 245 22.37 4.15 0.90
N ARG A 246 23.70 4.16 0.86
CA ARG A 246 24.47 5.24 0.21
C ARG A 246 24.70 5.02 -1.27
N MET A 247 24.71 3.78 -1.75
CA MET A 247 24.99 3.47 -3.15
C MET A 247 23.95 2.52 -3.75
N LEU A 248 23.43 2.89 -4.91
CA LEU A 248 22.57 2.03 -5.72
C LEU A 248 23.32 1.61 -6.99
N LEU A 249 23.35 0.29 -7.24
CA LEU A 249 23.92 -0.29 -8.45
C LEU A 249 22.80 -0.77 -9.37
N VAL A 250 22.93 -0.42 -10.64
CA VAL A 250 21.96 -0.73 -11.68
C VAL A 250 22.69 -1.33 -12.89
N ILE A 251 22.23 -2.48 -13.38
CA ILE A 251 22.66 -3.00 -14.69
C ILE A 251 21.58 -2.77 -15.72
N LEU A 252 21.96 -2.10 -16.80
CA LEU A 252 21.11 -1.79 -17.93
C LEU A 252 21.51 -2.63 -19.15
N GLU A 253 20.52 -3.04 -19.94
CA GLU A 253 20.70 -3.75 -21.21
C GLU A 253 20.04 -2.98 -22.35
N SER A 254 20.78 -2.74 -23.44
CA SER A 254 20.23 -2.24 -24.71
C SER A 254 20.94 -2.88 -25.89
N GLN A 255 20.19 -3.43 -26.84
CA GLN A 255 20.67 -4.00 -28.12
C GLN A 255 22.00 -4.78 -28.02
N GLU A 256 22.11 -5.66 -27.01
CA GLU A 256 23.27 -6.52 -26.72
C GLU A 256 24.47 -5.88 -25.97
N GLN A 257 24.36 -4.63 -25.51
CA GLN A 257 25.30 -4.00 -24.59
C GLN A 257 24.76 -3.97 -23.15
N TYR A 258 25.62 -4.34 -22.20
CA TYR A 258 25.34 -4.14 -20.77
C TYR A 258 26.15 -2.97 -20.22
N ARG A 259 25.53 -2.16 -19.38
CA ARG A 259 26.19 -1.07 -18.64
C ARG A 259 25.93 -1.21 -17.15
N VAL A 260 26.95 -0.95 -16.34
CA VAL A 260 26.81 -0.80 -14.89
C VAL A 260 26.76 0.69 -14.59
N VAL A 261 25.69 1.12 -13.95
CA VAL A 261 25.50 2.48 -13.47
C VAL A 261 25.54 2.47 -11.96
N SER A 262 26.46 3.24 -11.39
CA SER A 262 26.51 3.50 -9.94
C SER A 262 25.85 4.84 -9.67
N ILE A 263 24.96 4.87 -8.68
CA ILE A 263 24.16 6.04 -8.33
C ILE A 263 24.43 6.38 -6.87
N ASP A 264 24.81 7.63 -6.65
CA ASP A 264 24.96 8.17 -5.30
C ASP A 264 23.58 8.41 -4.70
N THR A 265 23.29 7.68 -3.64
CA THR A 265 22.06 7.71 -2.86
C THR A 265 22.32 8.16 -1.41
N ASN A 266 23.44 8.85 -1.13
CA ASN A 266 23.84 9.28 0.21
C ASN A 266 22.72 10.03 0.99
N VAL A 267 21.82 10.73 0.29
CA VAL A 267 20.63 11.36 0.91
C VAL A 267 19.76 10.35 1.66
N LEU A 268 19.64 9.11 1.18
CA LEU A 268 18.89 8.05 1.85
C LEU A 268 19.55 7.61 3.15
N GLY A 269 20.88 7.49 3.16
CA GLY A 269 21.64 7.11 4.36
C GLY A 269 21.73 8.24 5.39
N GLU A 270 21.98 9.49 4.97
CA GLU A 270 22.09 10.64 5.87
C GLU A 270 20.75 11.04 6.50
N GLN A 271 19.66 10.91 5.74
CA GLN A 271 18.31 11.33 6.16
C GLN A 271 17.38 10.12 6.40
N SER A 272 17.94 8.95 6.73
CA SER A 272 17.18 7.70 6.87
C SER A 272 16.08 7.82 7.93
N ASN A 273 16.41 8.45 9.07
CA ASN A 273 15.49 8.69 10.17
C ASN A 273 14.35 9.65 9.80
N GLU A 274 14.68 10.73 9.11
CA GLU A 274 13.73 11.75 8.67
C GLU A 274 12.80 11.19 7.58
N LEU A 275 13.33 10.43 6.61
CA LEU A 275 12.55 9.73 5.58
C LEU A 275 11.64 8.67 6.18
N ARG A 276 12.15 7.86 7.11
CA ARG A 276 11.37 6.87 7.87
C ARG A 276 10.16 7.52 8.52
N TYR A 277 10.40 8.63 9.19
CA TYR A 277 9.37 9.35 9.92
C TYR A 277 8.31 9.96 8.98
N VAL A 278 8.74 10.65 7.92
CA VAL A 278 7.82 11.26 6.94
C VAL A 278 7.00 10.19 6.23
N ALA A 279 7.62 9.08 5.83
CA ALA A 279 6.93 7.96 5.21
C ALA A 279 5.82 7.42 6.12
N ALA A 280 6.12 7.21 7.41
CA ALA A 280 5.14 6.73 8.39
C ALA A 280 3.97 7.71 8.55
N GLN A 281 4.23 9.00 8.72
CA GLN A 281 3.15 10.01 8.79
C GLN A 281 2.32 10.06 7.52
N CYS A 282 2.95 9.98 6.35
CA CYS A 282 2.24 9.96 5.08
C CYS A 282 1.35 8.71 4.91
N GLY A 283 1.79 7.56 5.42
CA GLY A 283 0.99 6.35 5.48
C GLY A 283 -0.29 6.55 6.29
N HIS A 284 -0.16 7.08 7.51
CA HIS A 284 -1.31 7.40 8.37
C HIS A 284 -2.25 8.44 7.74
N ILE A 285 -1.70 9.50 7.15
CA ILE A 285 -2.52 10.53 6.50
C ILE A 285 -3.29 9.93 5.33
N SER A 286 -2.65 9.09 4.51
CA SER A 286 -3.33 8.42 3.40
C SER A 286 -4.49 7.56 3.89
N GLU A 287 -4.29 6.78 4.96
CA GLU A 287 -5.34 5.97 5.56
C GLU A 287 -6.53 6.82 6.03
N GLN A 288 -6.26 7.95 6.70
CA GLN A 288 -7.33 8.83 7.14
C GLN A 288 -8.07 9.49 5.97
N VAL A 289 -7.37 9.86 4.90
CA VAL A 289 -8.01 10.37 3.67
C VAL A 289 -8.94 9.33 3.05
N ASP A 290 -8.53 8.06 3.02
CA ASP A 290 -9.38 6.96 2.53
C ASP A 290 -10.59 6.72 3.46
N ASN A 291 -10.39 6.75 4.79
CA ASN A 291 -11.47 6.61 5.78
C ASN A 291 -12.53 7.72 5.65
N VAL A 292 -12.07 8.96 5.42
CA VAL A 292 -12.96 10.10 5.17
C VAL A 292 -13.75 9.88 3.87
N GLN A 293 -13.10 9.45 2.79
CA GLN A 293 -13.78 9.15 1.53
C GLN A 293 -14.87 8.09 1.72
N ASN A 294 -14.53 6.97 2.37
CA ASN A 294 -15.46 5.88 2.62
C ASN A 294 -16.64 6.33 3.49
N SER A 295 -16.38 7.16 4.50
CA SER A 295 -17.44 7.72 5.36
C SER A 295 -18.39 8.62 4.58
N ILE A 296 -17.88 9.51 3.71
CA ILE A 296 -18.72 10.39 2.87
C ILE A 296 -19.56 9.55 1.89
N GLN A 297 -18.98 8.53 1.26
CA GLN A 297 -19.69 7.64 0.33
C GLN A 297 -20.80 6.85 1.03
N GLU A 298 -20.54 6.29 2.21
CA GLU A 298 -21.54 5.54 2.96
C GLU A 298 -22.67 6.46 3.46
N MET A 299 -22.35 7.66 3.95
CA MET A 299 -23.36 8.67 4.32
C MET A 299 -24.25 9.05 3.12
N ALA A 300 -23.65 9.31 1.96
CA ALA A 300 -24.37 9.66 0.75
C ALA A 300 -25.33 8.54 0.31
N LYS A 301 -24.86 7.29 0.36
CA LYS A 301 -25.66 6.11 0.04
C LYS A 301 -26.85 5.95 0.98
N GLN A 302 -26.61 5.94 2.30
CA GLN A 302 -27.66 5.79 3.31
C GLN A 302 -28.71 6.90 3.20
N TRP A 303 -28.26 8.15 3.01
CA TRP A 303 -29.15 9.29 2.82
C TRP A 303 -30.02 9.14 1.55
N ALA A 304 -29.41 8.77 0.42
CA ALA A 304 -30.13 8.59 -0.84
C ALA A 304 -31.20 7.49 -0.76
N GLU A 305 -30.91 6.38 -0.07
CA GLU A 305 -31.85 5.28 0.16
C GLU A 305 -33.08 5.75 0.97
N GLY A 306 -32.87 6.47 2.08
CA GLY A 306 -33.95 7.01 2.90
C GLY A 306 -34.79 8.05 2.16
N MET A 307 -34.15 8.94 1.40
CA MET A 307 -34.86 9.96 0.62
C MET A 307 -35.66 9.36 -0.55
N SER A 308 -35.13 8.33 -1.22
CA SER A 308 -35.86 7.60 -2.25
C SER A 308 -37.12 6.93 -1.69
N ALA A 309 -37.03 6.36 -0.48
CA ALA A 309 -38.18 5.76 0.18
C ALA A 309 -39.27 6.80 0.53
N LEU A 310 -38.89 8.00 0.99
CA LEU A 310 -39.84 9.09 1.21
C LEU A 310 -40.49 9.56 -0.10
N GLN A 311 -39.71 9.69 -1.17
CA GLN A 311 -40.23 10.10 -2.48
C GLN A 311 -41.26 9.09 -3.02
N LYS A 312 -40.98 7.78 -2.92
CA LYS A 312 -41.93 6.71 -3.27
C LYS A 312 -43.22 6.77 -2.45
N HIS A 313 -43.16 7.21 -1.19
CA HIS A 313 -44.33 7.36 -0.35
C HIS A 313 -45.21 8.57 -0.73
N ILE A 314 -44.62 9.62 -1.30
CA ILE A 314 -45.30 10.85 -1.74
C ILE A 314 -45.81 10.72 -3.19
N GLU A 315 -45.23 9.84 -4.00
CA GLU A 315 -45.61 9.62 -5.40
C GLU A 315 -47.11 9.31 -5.63
N PRO A 316 -47.79 8.51 -4.80
CA PRO A 316 -49.23 8.31 -4.93
C PRO A 316 -50.05 9.59 -4.77
N LEU A 317 -49.62 10.51 -3.88
CA LEU A 317 -50.26 11.82 -3.70
C LEU A 317 -50.05 12.67 -4.96
N ALA A 318 -48.84 12.66 -5.54
CA ALA A 318 -48.57 13.36 -6.79
C ALA A 318 -49.41 12.81 -7.96
N HIS A 319 -49.61 11.50 -8.04
CA HIS A 319 -50.48 10.88 -9.03
C HIS A 319 -51.94 11.30 -8.85
N GLN A 320 -52.46 11.27 -7.62
CA GLN A 320 -53.82 11.70 -7.34
C GLN A 320 -54.04 13.19 -7.65
N LEU A 321 -53.09 14.07 -7.32
CA LEU A 321 -53.16 15.48 -7.69
C LEU A 321 -53.29 15.70 -9.21
N LYS A 322 -52.60 14.88 -10.02
CA LYS A 322 -52.75 14.89 -11.48
C LYS A 322 -54.13 14.38 -11.93
N CYS A 323 -54.65 13.31 -11.32
CA CYS A 323 -55.98 12.79 -11.64
C CYS A 323 -57.12 13.77 -11.33
N PHE A 324 -56.94 14.62 -10.33
CA PHE A 324 -57.90 15.68 -9.97
C PHE A 324 -57.59 17.04 -10.64
N GLU A 325 -56.70 17.08 -11.63
CA GLU A 325 -56.29 18.27 -12.41
C GLU A 325 -55.86 19.47 -11.54
N ARG A 326 -55.21 19.22 -10.41
CA ARG A 326 -54.71 20.29 -9.53
C ARG A 326 -53.29 20.74 -9.92
N PRO A 327 -53.00 22.05 -9.95
CA PRO A 327 -51.68 22.58 -10.30
C PRO A 327 -50.66 22.52 -9.14
N ASN A 328 -51.07 22.13 -7.93
CA ASN A 328 -50.24 22.21 -6.73
C ASN A 328 -49.23 21.06 -6.63
N THR A 329 -48.06 21.31 -6.05
CA THR A 329 -47.14 20.24 -5.64
C THR A 329 -47.65 19.52 -4.38
N PRO A 330 -47.25 18.25 -4.13
CA PRO A 330 -47.60 17.53 -2.91
C PRO A 330 -47.24 18.30 -1.63
N GLU A 331 -46.12 19.02 -1.64
CA GLU A 331 -45.64 19.87 -0.55
C GLU A 331 -46.60 21.04 -0.28
N GLN A 332 -47.02 21.74 -1.33
CA GLN A 332 -47.97 22.86 -1.23
C GLN A 332 -49.34 22.39 -0.72
N GLU A 333 -49.79 21.20 -1.13
CA GLU A 333 -51.05 20.64 -0.67
C GLU A 333 -51.00 20.23 0.81
N LEU A 334 -49.89 19.62 1.25
CA LEU A 334 -49.62 19.33 2.67
C LEU A 334 -49.49 20.62 3.50
N PHE A 335 -48.88 21.66 2.94
CA PHE A 335 -48.76 22.97 3.56
C PHE A 335 -50.12 23.66 3.74
N MET A 336 -50.99 23.61 2.73
CA MET A 336 -52.35 24.12 2.84
C MET A 336 -53.16 23.34 3.87
N MET A 337 -52.96 22.02 3.97
CA MET A 337 -53.59 21.23 5.03
C MET A 337 -53.12 21.67 6.42
N LEU A 338 -51.83 21.94 6.60
CA LEU A 338 -51.28 22.42 7.87
C LEU A 338 -51.86 23.78 8.27
N THR A 339 -51.98 24.71 7.33
CA THR A 339 -52.38 26.10 7.61
C THR A 339 -53.90 26.29 7.66
N CYS A 340 -54.65 25.66 6.77
CA CYS A 340 -56.10 25.82 6.65
C CYS A 340 -56.89 24.75 7.40
N GLY A 341 -56.27 23.61 7.73
CA GLY A 341 -56.96 22.46 8.34
C GLY A 341 -57.98 21.78 7.41
N VAL A 342 -58.02 22.15 6.13
CA VAL A 342 -58.93 21.59 5.12
C VAL A 342 -58.17 20.58 4.28
N THR A 343 -58.70 19.36 4.17
CA THR A 343 -58.18 18.31 3.29
C THR A 343 -58.90 18.36 1.95
N SER A 344 -58.16 18.39 0.84
CA SER A 344 -58.77 18.30 -0.49
C SER A 344 -59.22 16.88 -0.82
N ALA A 345 -60.08 16.72 -1.83
CA ALA A 345 -60.56 15.40 -2.27
C ALA A 345 -59.41 14.47 -2.71
N ALA A 346 -58.36 15.02 -3.35
CA ALA A 346 -57.16 14.27 -3.70
C ALA A 346 -56.41 13.80 -2.44
N LEU A 347 -56.19 14.71 -1.50
CA LEU A 347 -55.46 14.40 -0.27
C LEU A 347 -56.25 13.50 0.70
N GLN A 348 -57.59 13.60 0.71
CA GLN A 348 -58.47 12.68 1.44
C GLN A 348 -58.36 11.26 0.90
N ARG A 349 -58.38 11.09 -0.43
CA ARG A 349 -58.21 9.76 -1.06
C ARG A 349 -56.84 9.18 -0.77
N TYR A 350 -55.80 10.01 -0.77
CA TYR A 350 -54.45 9.59 -0.38
C TYR A 350 -54.40 9.13 1.08
N ILE A 351 -54.97 9.91 2.01
CA ILE A 351 -55.01 9.56 3.44
C ILE A 351 -55.83 8.28 3.68
N ALA A 352 -56.90 8.05 2.91
CA ALA A 352 -57.71 6.83 3.00
C ALA A 352 -56.96 5.59 2.50
N ASP A 353 -56.14 5.73 1.45
CA ASP A 353 -55.31 4.65 0.90
C ASP A 353 -54.09 4.32 1.80
N LEU A 354 -53.73 5.21 2.74
CA LEU A 354 -52.61 5.03 3.67
C LEU A 354 -52.96 4.08 4.82
N GLN A 355 -52.10 3.09 5.06
CA GLN A 355 -52.18 2.20 6.22
C GLN A 355 -51.38 2.75 7.40
N GLU A 356 -51.90 2.61 8.63
CA GLU A 356 -51.21 3.04 9.87
C GLU A 356 -49.83 2.40 10.02
N GLN A 357 -49.73 1.10 9.71
CA GLN A 357 -48.46 0.37 9.75
C GLN A 357 -47.45 0.91 8.73
N GLY A 358 -47.91 1.42 7.59
CA GLY A 358 -47.06 2.06 6.58
C GLY A 358 -46.45 3.37 7.08
N LEU A 359 -47.26 4.22 7.72
CA LEU A 359 -46.81 5.49 8.31
C LEU A 359 -45.84 5.29 9.48
N GLN A 360 -46.06 4.27 10.32
CA GLN A 360 -45.13 3.93 11.40
C GLN A 360 -43.80 3.38 10.85
N ARG A 361 -43.84 2.56 9.80
CA ARG A 361 -42.63 2.06 9.12
C ARG A 361 -41.84 3.18 8.46
N LEU A 362 -42.50 4.11 7.78
CA LEU A 362 -41.86 5.28 7.18
C LEU A 362 -41.14 6.12 8.24
N GLY A 363 -41.83 6.44 9.34
CA GLY A 363 -41.26 7.22 10.44
C GLY A 363 -40.03 6.55 11.08
N LYS A 364 -40.11 5.25 11.36
CA LYS A 364 -38.98 4.47 11.88
C LYS A 364 -37.82 4.41 10.90
N MET A 365 -38.10 4.25 9.61
CA MET A 365 -37.08 4.22 8.56
C MET A 365 -36.35 5.57 8.47
N LEU A 366 -37.08 6.70 8.40
CA LEU A 366 -36.47 8.03 8.37
C LEU A 366 -35.63 8.33 9.62
N ASP A 367 -36.12 7.97 10.81
CA ASP A 367 -35.35 8.12 12.05
C ASP A 367 -34.09 7.23 12.04
N THR A 368 -34.19 5.99 11.54
CA THR A 368 -33.05 5.08 11.42
C THR A 368 -32.02 5.61 10.44
N THR A 369 -32.43 6.07 9.25
CA THR A 369 -31.51 6.66 8.25
C THR A 369 -30.81 7.90 8.81
N CYS A 370 -31.54 8.80 9.48
CA CYS A 370 -30.91 9.98 10.07
C CYS A 370 -29.97 9.60 11.22
N ALA A 371 -30.34 8.61 12.04
CA ALA A 371 -29.50 8.12 13.14
C ALA A 371 -28.21 7.48 12.65
N THR A 372 -28.26 6.68 11.57
CA THR A 372 -27.05 6.06 10.99
C THR A 372 -26.15 7.11 10.34
N VAL A 373 -26.72 8.05 9.58
CA VAL A 373 -25.94 9.15 8.99
C VAL A 373 -25.34 10.06 10.07
N GLU A 374 -26.08 10.35 11.14
CA GLU A 374 -25.59 11.10 12.31
C GLU A 374 -24.43 10.37 13.02
N ASP A 375 -24.56 9.05 13.21
CA ASP A 375 -23.53 8.21 13.84
C ASP A 375 -22.26 8.16 12.99
N ILE A 376 -22.36 7.93 11.68
CA ILE A 376 -21.21 7.93 10.76
C ILE A 376 -20.56 9.31 10.72
N ALA A 377 -21.35 10.38 10.65
CA ALA A 377 -20.84 11.75 10.63
C ALA A 377 -20.08 12.10 11.91
N ALA A 378 -20.66 11.79 13.08
CA ALA A 378 -20.06 12.12 14.36
C ALA A 378 -18.87 11.22 14.68
N ASN A 379 -19.01 9.89 14.61
CA ASN A 379 -18.06 8.93 15.15
C ASN A 379 -16.97 8.49 14.15
N SER A 380 -17.26 8.53 12.84
CA SER A 380 -16.28 8.16 11.80
C SER A 380 -15.70 9.40 11.11
N LEU A 381 -16.55 10.22 10.49
CA LEU A 381 -16.10 11.32 9.64
C LEU A 381 -15.38 12.43 10.43
N VAL A 382 -16.03 13.01 11.44
CA VAL A 382 -15.45 14.12 12.22
C VAL A 382 -14.18 13.65 12.94
N HIS A 383 -14.19 12.49 13.58
CA HIS A 383 -13.00 11.94 14.25
C HIS A 383 -11.84 11.69 13.29
N ALA A 384 -12.09 11.11 12.11
CA ALA A 384 -11.04 10.90 11.10
C ALA A 384 -10.43 12.23 10.63
N ILE A 385 -11.24 13.27 10.46
CA ILE A 385 -10.75 14.60 10.08
C ILE A 385 -9.98 15.26 11.24
N GLU A 386 -10.38 15.09 12.49
CA GLU A 386 -9.63 15.59 13.66
C GLU A 386 -8.25 14.94 13.76
N VAL A 387 -8.17 13.62 13.58
CA VAL A 387 -6.89 12.89 13.51
C VAL A 387 -6.05 13.39 12.34
N LEU A 388 -6.65 13.57 11.16
CA LEU A 388 -5.98 14.13 9.99
C LEU A 388 -5.40 15.52 10.26
N VAL A 389 -6.20 16.42 10.86
CA VAL A 389 -5.75 17.77 11.23
C VAL A 389 -4.61 17.71 12.24
N PHE A 390 -4.68 16.83 13.24
CA PHE A 390 -3.60 16.63 14.20
C PHE A 390 -2.30 16.19 13.52
N ARG A 391 -2.35 15.16 12.66
CA ARG A 391 -1.19 14.68 11.91
C ARG A 391 -0.58 15.74 10.99
N LEU A 392 -1.43 16.55 10.36
CA LEU A 392 -0.97 17.63 9.50
C LEU A 392 -0.28 18.77 10.28
N HIS A 393 -0.67 19.02 11.54
CA HIS A 393 0.08 19.94 12.41
C HIS A 393 1.45 19.36 12.78
N ASP A 394 1.54 18.07 13.09
CA ASP A 394 2.81 17.41 13.37
C ASP A 394 3.73 17.50 12.14
N MET A 395 3.21 17.18 10.94
CA MET A 395 3.92 17.30 9.67
C MET A 395 4.36 18.75 9.39
N LEU A 396 3.54 19.75 9.77
CA LEU A 396 3.89 21.17 9.65
C LEU A 396 5.06 21.53 10.57
N GLY A 397 5.03 21.07 11.83
CA GLY A 397 6.12 21.30 12.78
C GLY A 397 7.46 20.76 12.28
N LEU A 398 7.44 19.63 11.58
CA LEU A 398 8.63 19.04 10.96
C LEU A 398 9.06 19.82 9.72
N ALA A 399 8.10 20.26 8.90
CA ALA A 399 8.37 21.10 7.74
C ALA A 399 8.99 22.46 8.11
N GLU A 400 8.67 23.00 9.29
CA GLU A 400 9.30 24.21 9.82
C GLU A 400 10.74 23.97 10.31
N TRP A 401 11.11 22.72 10.61
CA TRP A 401 12.49 22.36 10.94
C TRP A 401 13.34 22.19 9.67
N THR A 402 13.65 23.32 9.05
CA THR A 402 14.34 23.39 7.75
C THR A 402 15.69 22.68 7.73
N GLN A 403 16.45 22.70 8.82
CA GLN A 403 17.77 22.05 8.87
C GLN A 403 17.73 20.55 8.58
N LYS A 404 16.64 19.86 8.99
CA LYS A 404 16.49 18.41 8.84
C LYS A 404 15.60 18.00 7.68
N PHE A 405 14.46 18.67 7.50
CA PHE A 405 13.45 18.21 6.54
C PHE A 405 13.46 18.95 5.20
N GLN A 406 14.19 20.07 5.09
CA GLN A 406 14.38 20.76 3.80
C GLN A 406 15.17 19.93 2.77
N PRO A 407 16.22 19.17 3.14
CA PRO A 407 16.94 18.30 2.19
C PRO A 407 16.03 17.24 1.54
N ILE A 408 15.03 16.75 2.26
CA ILE A 408 14.05 15.77 1.77
C ILE A 408 12.94 16.45 0.93
N GLY A 409 12.86 17.79 0.93
CA GLY A 409 11.88 18.54 0.15
C GLY A 409 10.54 18.80 0.84
N LEU A 410 10.46 18.62 2.16
CA LEU A 410 9.23 18.86 2.91
C LEU A 410 8.91 20.37 2.95
N SER A 411 7.91 20.80 2.18
CA SER A 411 7.55 22.22 2.05
C SER A 411 6.49 22.65 3.06
N ALA A 412 6.88 23.51 4.01
CA ALA A 412 5.97 24.07 5.02
C ALA A 412 4.75 24.80 4.38
N LYS A 413 4.95 25.45 3.23
CA LYS A 413 3.86 26.13 2.51
C LYS A 413 2.81 25.13 1.99
N MET A 414 3.25 23.99 1.46
CA MET A 414 2.34 22.98 0.93
C MET A 414 1.57 22.29 2.05
N VAL A 415 2.26 21.91 3.13
CA VAL A 415 1.63 21.32 4.32
C VAL A 415 0.64 22.29 4.96
N LYS A 416 0.97 23.58 5.03
CA LYS A 416 0.03 24.61 5.53
C LYS A 416 -1.24 24.71 4.68
N ASN A 417 -1.11 24.71 3.35
CA ASN A 417 -2.28 24.72 2.46
C ASN A 417 -3.16 23.47 2.66
N LEU A 418 -2.53 22.30 2.83
CA LEU A 418 -3.22 21.04 3.10
C LEU A 418 -3.94 21.08 4.46
N LEU A 419 -3.28 21.64 5.48
CA LEU A 419 -3.87 21.85 6.80
C LEU A 419 -5.09 22.77 6.75
N GLU A 420 -5.00 23.89 6.02
CA GLU A 420 -6.14 24.80 5.82
C GLU A 420 -7.32 24.11 5.11
N ALA A 421 -7.04 23.23 4.14
CA ALA A 421 -8.06 22.43 3.47
C ALA A 421 -8.72 21.42 4.42
N ALA A 422 -7.93 20.76 5.29
CA ALA A 422 -8.43 19.81 6.29
C ALA A 422 -9.31 20.50 7.34
N GLN A 423 -8.91 21.69 7.80
CA GLN A 423 -9.71 22.50 8.72
C GLN A 423 -11.03 22.97 8.09
N LEU A 424 -11.02 23.33 6.80
CA LEU A 424 -12.25 23.65 6.07
C LEU A 424 -13.18 22.43 5.97
N LEU A 425 -12.63 21.27 5.64
CA LEU A 425 -13.38 20.02 5.58
C LEU A 425 -14.01 19.67 6.93
N LEU A 426 -13.29 19.89 8.04
CA LEU A 426 -13.82 19.69 9.40
C LEU A 426 -15.04 20.57 9.67
N LEU A 427 -14.94 21.86 9.32
CA LEU A 427 -16.05 22.81 9.46
C LEU A 427 -17.27 22.34 8.66
N LYS A 428 -17.05 21.88 7.41
CA LYS A 428 -18.11 21.35 6.53
C LYS A 428 -18.72 20.05 7.03
N ALA A 429 -17.94 19.16 7.63
CA ALA A 429 -18.44 17.95 8.27
C ALA A 429 -19.35 18.28 9.47
N GLN A 430 -18.95 19.24 10.31
CA GLN A 430 -19.76 19.70 11.45
C GLN A 430 -21.04 20.43 11.01
N GLU A 431 -20.97 21.23 9.95
CA GLU A 431 -22.14 21.86 9.32
C GLU A 431 -23.13 20.79 8.82
N THR A 432 -22.64 19.77 8.11
CA THR A 432 -23.46 18.66 7.61
C THR A 432 -24.10 17.87 8.74
N LEU A 433 -23.35 17.58 9.82
CA LEU A 433 -23.88 16.94 11.02
C LEU A 433 -25.02 17.74 11.65
N THR A 434 -24.90 19.08 11.67
CA THR A 434 -25.95 19.97 12.19
C THR A 434 -27.19 19.91 11.31
N PHE A 435 -27.05 19.93 9.98
CA PHE A 435 -28.18 19.79 9.06
C PHE A 435 -28.88 18.43 9.19
N VAL A 436 -28.13 17.33 9.35
CA VAL A 436 -28.71 16.00 9.54
C VAL A 436 -29.50 15.92 10.85
N ARG A 437 -29.00 16.50 11.94
CA ARG A 437 -29.73 16.59 13.22
C ARG A 437 -31.01 17.42 13.10
N GLU A 438 -30.95 18.53 12.37
CA GLU A 438 -32.14 19.33 12.10
C GLU A 438 -33.16 18.55 11.26
N ALA A 439 -32.72 17.87 10.21
CA ALA A 439 -33.59 17.03 9.38
C ALA A 439 -34.24 15.90 10.17
N ARG A 440 -33.50 15.24 11.06
CA ARG A 440 -34.05 14.21 11.95
C ARG A 440 -35.19 14.76 12.81
N ALA A 441 -34.99 15.93 13.40
CA ALA A 441 -36.01 16.59 14.21
C ALA A 441 -37.23 17.01 13.36
N ASN A 442 -37.02 17.46 12.13
CA ASN A 442 -38.07 17.81 11.19
C ASN A 442 -38.89 16.58 10.76
N PHE A 443 -38.25 15.47 10.41
CA PHE A 443 -38.94 14.23 10.06
C PHE A 443 -39.71 13.62 11.22
N ALA A 444 -39.19 13.72 12.45
CA ALA A 444 -39.91 13.32 13.65
C ALA A 444 -41.20 14.14 13.83
N ALA A 445 -41.11 15.47 13.72
CA ALA A 445 -42.27 16.35 13.79
C ALA A 445 -43.29 16.07 12.67
N PHE A 446 -42.81 15.87 11.43
CA PHE A 446 -43.63 15.56 10.26
C PHE A 446 -44.38 14.23 10.42
N THR A 447 -43.71 13.19 10.88
CA THR A 447 -44.30 11.88 11.09
C THR A 447 -45.38 11.93 12.17
N VAL A 448 -45.12 12.58 13.31
CA VAL A 448 -46.09 12.73 14.39
C VAL A 448 -47.32 13.50 13.93
N TRP A 449 -47.12 14.58 13.16
CA TRP A 449 -48.20 15.37 12.59
C TRP A 449 -49.04 14.55 11.60
N LEU A 450 -48.41 13.90 10.62
CA LEU A 450 -49.11 13.12 9.60
C LEU A 450 -49.91 11.96 10.21
N GLN A 451 -49.35 11.26 11.20
CA GLN A 451 -50.08 10.24 11.96
C GLN A 451 -51.28 10.82 12.71
N THR A 452 -51.15 12.02 13.27
CA THR A 452 -52.25 12.70 13.98
C THR A 452 -53.36 13.11 13.02
N VAL A 453 -53.01 13.60 11.82
CA VAL A 453 -53.97 13.91 10.76
C VAL A 453 -54.71 12.65 10.31
N TRP A 454 -53.98 11.56 10.03
CA TRP A 454 -54.57 10.29 9.63
C TRP A 454 -55.56 9.75 10.69
N ARG A 455 -55.18 9.76 11.97
CA ARG A 455 -56.06 9.34 13.08
C ARG A 455 -57.32 10.20 13.19
N LYS A 456 -57.23 11.51 12.95
CA LYS A 456 -58.39 12.42 12.96
C LYS A 456 -59.33 12.16 11.79
N ASN A 457 -58.79 11.87 10.60
CA ASN A 457 -59.60 11.61 9.41
C ASN A 457 -60.38 10.28 9.52
N GLN A 458 -59.72 9.22 10.02
CA GLN A 458 -60.36 7.92 10.31
C GLN A 458 -61.55 8.04 11.28
N LYS A 459 -61.43 8.91 12.31
CA LYS A 459 -62.51 9.19 13.27
C LYS A 459 -63.70 9.97 12.68
N ASN A 460 -63.46 10.76 11.64
CA ASN A 460 -64.54 11.49 10.95
C ASN A 460 -65.32 10.59 9.98
N GLU A 461 -64.71 9.53 9.45
CA GLU A 461 -65.38 8.56 8.55
C GLU A 461 -66.19 7.50 9.32
N GLN A 462 -65.73 7.08 10.52
CA GLN A 462 -66.47 6.18 11.41
C GLN A 462 -67.37 7.01 12.34
N GLY A 463 -68.55 7.42 11.88
CA GLY A 463 -69.49 8.16 12.73
C GLY A 463 -69.90 7.36 13.98
N GLY A 464 -69.49 7.81 15.17
CA GLY A 464 -70.05 7.34 16.46
C GLY A 464 -69.11 7.32 17.66
N ASP A 465 -69.52 8.05 18.69
CA ASP A 465 -69.15 8.01 20.12
C ASP A 465 -67.73 8.40 20.60
N GLU A 466 -67.70 9.42 21.47
CA GLU A 466 -66.56 9.74 22.36
C GLU A 466 -66.25 8.57 23.30
N PRO A 467 -65.01 8.03 23.31
CA PRO A 467 -64.50 7.33 24.47
C PRO A 467 -63.76 8.31 25.37
N GLN A 468 -64.00 8.14 26.67
CA GLN A 468 -63.46 8.90 27.80
C GLN A 468 -61.99 9.31 27.64
N ARG A 469 -61.66 10.51 28.15
CA ARG A 469 -60.33 11.11 28.32
C ARG A 469 -59.30 10.13 28.93
N GLY A 470 -58.75 9.23 28.11
CA GLY A 470 -57.53 8.49 28.39
C GLY A 470 -56.34 9.37 27.97
N LYS A 471 -55.46 9.66 28.93
CA LYS A 471 -54.19 10.43 28.84
C LYS A 471 -53.85 10.92 27.43
N ARG A 472 -54.19 12.19 27.14
CA ARG A 472 -53.64 12.96 26.00
C ARG A 472 -52.12 12.94 26.08
N LEU A 473 -51.48 12.06 25.32
CA LEU A 473 -50.16 12.33 24.76
C LEU A 473 -50.40 13.16 23.49
N ASP A 474 -50.91 14.38 23.68
CA ASP A 474 -50.83 15.41 22.64
C ASP A 474 -49.35 15.76 22.55
N ALA A 475 -48.57 14.97 21.81
CA ALA A 475 -47.20 15.29 21.50
C ALA A 475 -47.20 16.72 20.93
N HIS A 476 -46.45 17.63 21.54
CA HIS A 476 -46.40 19.02 21.11
C HIS A 476 -45.91 19.07 19.67
N ILE A 477 -46.82 19.30 18.73
CA ILE A 477 -46.47 19.43 17.31
C ILE A 477 -45.88 20.82 17.13
N ASP A 478 -44.59 20.89 16.80
CA ASP A 478 -43.90 22.12 16.47
C ASP A 478 -44.34 22.60 15.07
N ILE A 479 -45.34 23.47 15.04
CA ILE A 479 -45.95 23.97 13.81
C ILE A 479 -44.97 24.84 13.02
N ASP A 480 -44.14 25.64 13.71
CA ASP A 480 -43.17 26.53 13.06
C ASP A 480 -42.10 25.71 12.31
N ARG A 481 -41.66 24.60 12.90
CA ARG A 481 -40.74 23.65 12.25
C ARG A 481 -41.37 22.99 11.02
N LEU A 482 -42.64 22.60 11.09
CA LEU A 482 -43.36 22.01 9.95
C LEU A 482 -43.58 23.01 8.82
N VAL A 483 -43.87 24.27 9.14
CA VAL A 483 -43.99 25.35 8.16
C VAL A 483 -42.68 25.54 7.39
N LYS A 484 -41.53 25.54 8.09
CA LYS A 484 -40.21 25.61 7.44
C LYS A 484 -39.93 24.38 6.56
N LEU A 485 -40.24 23.18 7.05
CA LEU A 485 -40.06 21.94 6.29
C LEU A 485 -40.89 21.91 5.01
N LEU A 486 -42.20 22.14 5.10
CA LEU A 486 -43.14 22.00 3.99
C LEU A 486 -43.06 23.15 2.98
N SER A 487 -42.53 24.32 3.38
CA SER A 487 -42.38 25.45 2.46
C SER A 487 -41.19 25.30 1.51
N ARG A 488 -40.10 24.63 1.91
CA ARG A 488 -38.83 24.63 1.15
C ARG A 488 -37.97 23.37 1.24
N GLN A 489 -38.22 22.43 2.15
CA GLN A 489 -37.21 21.42 2.54
C GLN A 489 -37.75 19.99 2.77
N LEU A 490 -38.89 19.58 2.19
CA LEU A 490 -39.46 18.25 2.47
C LEU A 490 -38.49 17.10 2.18
N LEU A 491 -37.66 17.25 1.14
CA LEU A 491 -36.61 16.29 0.81
C LEU A 491 -35.20 16.70 1.29
N HIS A 492 -35.08 17.80 2.04
CA HIS A 492 -33.81 18.33 2.54
C HIS A 492 -32.72 18.39 1.46
N HIS A 493 -33.03 18.98 0.29
CA HIS A 493 -32.13 19.02 -0.87
C HIS A 493 -30.75 19.62 -0.57
N HIS A 494 -30.65 20.56 0.39
CA HIS A 494 -29.39 21.13 0.84
C HIS A 494 -28.43 20.09 1.45
N ILE A 495 -28.92 19.02 2.08
CA ILE A 495 -28.09 17.91 2.58
C ILE A 495 -27.62 17.05 1.41
N THR A 496 -28.52 16.75 0.47
CA THR A 496 -28.19 16.00 -0.74
C THR A 496 -27.16 16.73 -1.61
N GLU A 497 -27.15 18.06 -1.61
CA GLU A 497 -26.14 18.87 -2.29
C GLU A 497 -24.76 18.79 -1.66
N GLN A 498 -24.65 18.56 -0.33
CA GLN A 498 -23.36 18.37 0.32
C GLN A 498 -22.59 17.16 -0.22
N PHE A 499 -23.32 16.13 -0.67
CA PHE A 499 -22.74 14.91 -1.24
C PHE A 499 -22.48 14.98 -2.75
N LYS A 500 -22.80 16.10 -3.41
CA LYS A 500 -22.56 16.29 -4.85
C LYS A 500 -21.26 17.03 -5.11
N SER A 501 -20.64 16.78 -6.25
CA SER A 501 -19.46 17.50 -6.75
C SER A 501 -19.78 18.90 -7.34
N ALA A 502 -20.99 19.41 -7.16
CA ALA A 502 -21.42 20.72 -7.65
C ALA A 502 -21.50 21.74 -6.50
N ASN A 503 -21.32 23.02 -6.82
CA ASN A 503 -21.44 24.10 -5.82
C ASN A 503 -22.86 24.11 -5.24
N LEU A 504 -22.96 24.50 -3.97
CA LEU A 504 -24.23 24.56 -3.27
C LEU A 504 -25.17 25.55 -3.97
N SER A 505 -26.41 25.13 -4.26
CA SER A 505 -27.39 25.96 -4.97
C SER A 505 -28.06 26.96 -4.02
N CYS A 506 -28.05 26.66 -2.73
CA CYS A 506 -28.68 27.42 -1.67
C CYS A 506 -27.67 28.32 -0.96
N GLN A 507 -27.82 29.63 -1.17
CA GLN A 507 -27.10 30.70 -0.45
C GLN A 507 -27.80 31.06 0.87
N ASP A 508 -28.29 30.08 1.63
CA ASP A 508 -28.75 30.37 2.98
C ASP A 508 -27.49 30.65 3.83
N GLN A 509 -27.11 31.92 3.87
CA GLN A 509 -26.01 32.43 4.68
C GLN A 509 -26.28 32.01 6.13
N ALA A 510 -25.64 30.94 6.58
CA ALA A 510 -25.60 30.63 7.99
C ALA A 510 -24.95 31.82 8.69
N GLU A 511 -25.75 32.60 9.44
CA GLU A 511 -25.33 33.78 10.22
C GLU A 511 -24.26 33.46 11.29
N PHE A 512 -23.80 32.21 11.38
CA PHE A 512 -23.04 31.71 12.51
C PHE A 512 -21.52 31.97 12.48
N TRP A 513 -20.88 32.21 11.32
CA TRP A 513 -19.38 32.19 11.26
C TRP A 513 -18.66 33.14 10.30
N THR A 514 -19.22 34.28 9.88
CA THR A 514 -18.51 35.13 8.90
C THR A 514 -17.51 36.12 9.55
N THR A 515 -16.28 35.65 9.77
CA THR A 515 -15.12 36.51 9.51
C THR A 515 -14.89 36.57 7.99
N ALA A 516 -14.49 37.73 7.46
CA ALA A 516 -14.44 38.00 6.01
C ALA A 516 -13.56 37.02 5.19
N THR A 517 -12.63 36.31 5.83
CA THR A 517 -11.74 35.32 5.22
C THR A 517 -12.36 33.92 5.07
N GLN A 518 -13.39 33.57 5.84
CA GLN A 518 -14.09 32.27 5.75
C GLN A 518 -15.29 32.31 4.79
N ALA A 519 -15.84 33.49 4.52
CA ALA A 519 -17.04 33.68 3.69
C ALA A 519 -16.87 33.31 2.20
N THR A 520 -15.65 33.27 1.66
CA THR A 520 -15.40 32.82 0.28
C THR A 520 -15.30 31.29 0.16
N ARG A 521 -15.14 30.56 1.27
CA ARG A 521 -15.01 29.10 1.30
C ARG A 521 -16.30 28.38 1.71
N THR A 522 -17.40 29.11 1.95
CA THR A 522 -18.71 28.56 2.34
C THR A 522 -19.52 27.98 1.18
N GLU A 523 -19.16 28.28 -0.07
CA GLU A 523 -19.90 27.84 -1.28
C GLU A 523 -19.63 26.38 -1.68
N LEU A 524 -18.58 25.78 -1.15
CA LEU A 524 -18.16 24.42 -1.45
C LEU A 524 -19.02 23.39 -0.72
N SER A 525 -19.38 22.32 -1.41
CA SER A 525 -20.00 21.15 -0.80
C SER A 525 -18.96 20.33 0.00
N LEU A 526 -19.44 19.46 0.90
CA LEU A 526 -18.58 18.52 1.62
C LEU A 526 -17.72 17.69 0.65
N GLN A 527 -18.33 17.11 -0.40
CA GLN A 527 -17.64 16.30 -1.40
C GLN A 527 -16.59 17.11 -2.19
N GLN A 528 -16.89 18.34 -2.60
CA GLN A 528 -15.92 19.20 -3.29
C GLN A 528 -14.74 19.58 -2.39
N SER A 529 -15.01 19.94 -1.14
CA SER A 529 -13.94 20.27 -0.17
C SER A 529 -13.02 19.08 0.09
N PHE A 530 -13.56 17.86 0.07
CA PHE A 530 -12.77 16.64 0.14
C PHE A 530 -11.94 16.41 -1.14
N GLU A 531 -12.49 16.66 -2.33
CA GLU A 531 -11.76 16.55 -3.60
C GLU A 531 -10.59 17.55 -3.69
N GLU A 532 -10.77 18.79 -3.24
CA GLU A 532 -9.69 19.78 -3.15
C GLU A 532 -8.58 19.35 -2.18
N LEU A 533 -8.95 18.79 -1.02
CA LEU A 533 -8.02 18.22 -0.07
C LEU A 533 -7.27 17.04 -0.68
N LYS A 534 -7.97 16.11 -1.33
CA LYS A 534 -7.38 14.92 -1.95
C LYS A 534 -6.41 15.29 -3.08
N ASN A 535 -6.76 16.27 -3.91
CA ASN A 535 -5.86 16.76 -4.96
C ASN A 535 -4.61 17.43 -4.38
N SER A 536 -4.76 18.19 -3.29
CA SER A 536 -3.64 18.80 -2.58
C SER A 536 -2.76 17.75 -1.89
N TRP A 537 -3.39 16.72 -1.31
CA TRP A 537 -2.72 15.56 -0.71
C TRP A 537 -1.89 14.78 -1.73
N ASN A 538 -2.45 14.47 -2.90
CA ASN A 538 -1.72 13.75 -3.95
C ASN A 538 -0.45 14.50 -4.37
N LYS A 539 -0.51 15.83 -4.48
CA LYS A 539 0.68 16.66 -4.76
C LYS A 539 1.67 16.63 -3.59
N ALA A 540 1.16 16.69 -2.36
CA ALA A 540 1.98 16.67 -1.16
C ALA A 540 2.69 15.32 -0.97
N PHE A 541 2.01 14.21 -1.28
CA PHE A 541 2.54 12.86 -1.16
C PHE A 541 3.78 12.62 -2.04
N HIS A 542 3.87 13.27 -3.21
CA HIS A 542 5.00 13.16 -4.12
C HIS A 542 6.08 14.25 -3.94
N MET A 543 5.91 15.20 -3.00
CA MET A 543 6.85 16.32 -2.85
C MET A 543 8.27 15.87 -2.49
N THR A 544 8.38 14.82 -1.67
CA THR A 544 9.64 14.21 -1.28
C THR A 544 10.30 13.53 -2.47
N SER A 545 9.49 12.78 -3.22
CA SER A 545 9.90 12.15 -4.47
C SER A 545 10.52 13.14 -5.43
N GLU A 546 9.87 14.26 -5.73
CA GLU A 546 10.37 15.24 -6.69
C GLU A 546 11.72 15.84 -6.26
N THR A 547 11.91 16.11 -4.97
CA THR A 547 13.13 16.76 -4.46
C THR A 547 14.30 15.78 -4.37
N VAL A 548 14.07 14.59 -3.81
CA VAL A 548 15.12 13.59 -3.61
C VAL A 548 15.54 12.97 -4.95
N SER A 549 14.63 12.85 -5.91
CA SER A 549 14.96 12.43 -7.29
C SER A 549 16.03 13.33 -7.92
N ALA A 550 15.97 14.63 -7.67
CA ALA A 550 16.95 15.59 -8.19
C ALA A 550 18.33 15.49 -7.48
N ALA A 551 18.37 14.87 -6.31
CA ALA A 551 19.61 14.64 -5.58
C ALA A 551 20.35 13.38 -6.05
N PHE A 552 19.62 12.40 -6.60
CA PHE A 552 20.23 11.20 -7.17
C PHE A 552 21.00 11.54 -8.43
N LYS A 553 22.31 11.31 -8.39
CA LYS A 553 23.19 11.53 -9.53
C LYS A 553 23.83 10.21 -9.94
N PRO A 554 23.72 9.82 -11.22
CA PRO A 554 24.55 8.76 -11.74
C PRO A 554 26.00 9.23 -11.66
N VAL A 555 26.81 8.53 -10.88
CA VAL A 555 28.23 8.85 -10.70
C VAL A 555 28.98 8.31 -11.91
N GLU A 556 28.66 7.09 -12.34
CA GLU A 556 29.41 6.39 -13.37
C GLU A 556 28.50 5.56 -14.27
N ASN A 557 28.99 5.34 -15.49
CA ASN A 557 28.32 4.55 -16.52
C ASN A 557 29.40 3.76 -17.28
N GLU A 558 29.72 2.57 -16.78
CA GLU A 558 30.76 1.72 -17.35
C GLU A 558 30.16 0.66 -18.27
N ILE A 559 30.80 0.44 -19.43
CA ILE A 559 30.39 -0.58 -20.40
C ILE A 559 31.02 -1.92 -19.99
N LEU A 560 30.18 -2.94 -19.81
CA LEU A 560 30.67 -4.28 -19.51
C LEU A 560 31.31 -4.91 -20.77
N PRO A 561 32.52 -5.51 -20.66
CA PRO A 561 33.31 -5.89 -21.82
C PRO A 561 32.87 -7.22 -22.44
N GLY A 562 32.15 -7.26 -23.58
CA GLY A 562 31.96 -8.45 -24.45
C GLY A 562 30.57 -8.62 -25.09
N VAL A 563 30.39 -9.61 -25.99
CA VAL A 563 29.48 -9.46 -27.16
C VAL A 563 28.16 -10.28 -27.18
N LYS A 564 27.88 -11.32 -26.36
CA LYS A 564 26.57 -12.02 -26.40
C LYS A 564 26.15 -12.65 -25.07
N LYS A 565 24.84 -12.61 -24.75
CA LYS A 565 24.09 -13.22 -23.60
C LYS A 565 24.96 -13.57 -22.40
N ARG A 566 24.96 -12.72 -21.38
CA ARG A 566 25.77 -12.90 -20.17
C ARG A 566 24.93 -13.33 -18.99
N LEU A 567 25.49 -14.25 -18.22
CA LEU A 567 25.09 -14.48 -16.85
C LEU A 567 25.72 -13.37 -16.04
N VAL A 568 24.90 -12.58 -15.35
CA VAL A 568 25.38 -11.46 -14.56
C VAL A 568 24.67 -11.49 -13.20
N ASP A 569 25.44 -11.30 -12.15
CA ASP A 569 24.91 -11.06 -10.82
C ASP A 569 25.76 -10.00 -10.11
N MET A 570 25.19 -9.39 -9.09
CA MET A 570 25.85 -8.34 -8.32
C MET A 570 25.60 -8.48 -6.83
N THR A 571 26.58 -8.10 -6.02
CA THR A 571 26.42 -8.02 -4.57
C THR A 571 27.27 -6.92 -3.96
N PHE A 572 26.90 -6.51 -2.76
CA PHE A 572 27.78 -5.76 -1.87
C PHE A 572 28.36 -6.73 -0.85
N ALA A 573 29.67 -6.62 -0.59
CA ALA A 573 30.35 -7.40 0.43
C ALA A 573 31.39 -6.51 1.11
N SER A 574 31.31 -6.42 2.44
CA SER A 574 32.14 -5.52 3.25
C SER A 574 32.04 -4.05 2.77
N ASP A 575 33.15 -3.47 2.30
CA ASP A 575 33.27 -2.10 1.78
C ASP A 575 33.52 -2.11 0.26
N ARG A 576 33.03 -3.13 -0.44
CA ARG A 576 33.15 -3.25 -1.90
C ARG A 576 31.84 -3.71 -2.51
N PHE A 577 31.66 -3.34 -3.78
CA PHE A 577 30.69 -3.99 -4.63
C PHE A 577 31.38 -4.89 -5.64
N PHE A 578 30.69 -5.97 -5.99
CA PHE A 578 31.14 -7.01 -6.90
C PHE A 578 30.11 -7.21 -8.00
N VAL A 579 30.59 -7.34 -9.23
CA VAL A 579 29.80 -7.73 -10.39
C VAL A 579 30.48 -8.96 -10.99
N ALA A 580 29.79 -10.09 -10.98
CA ALA A 580 30.25 -11.31 -11.62
C ALA A 580 29.60 -11.44 -12.99
N LEU A 581 30.39 -11.71 -14.02
CA LEU A 581 29.91 -11.87 -15.38
C LEU A 581 30.59 -13.04 -16.09
N SER A 582 29.84 -13.74 -16.94
CA SER A 582 30.41 -14.76 -17.83
C SER A 582 31.00 -14.13 -19.10
N GLN A 583 32.19 -14.59 -19.51
CA GLN A 583 32.83 -14.23 -20.77
C GLN A 583 33.12 -15.49 -21.58
N GLY A 584 32.49 -15.62 -22.75
CA GLY A 584 32.55 -16.86 -23.53
C GLY A 584 31.82 -18.01 -22.83
N SER A 585 32.30 -19.24 -23.01
CA SER A 585 31.67 -20.43 -22.42
C SER A 585 32.22 -20.79 -21.04
N SER A 586 33.50 -20.54 -20.74
CA SER A 586 34.15 -21.05 -19.51
C SER A 586 34.88 -20.00 -18.66
N GLN A 587 34.88 -18.72 -19.06
CA GLN A 587 35.56 -17.68 -18.29
C GLN A 587 34.57 -16.94 -17.38
N LEU A 588 34.98 -16.75 -16.14
CA LEU A 588 34.33 -15.91 -15.15
C LEU A 588 35.14 -14.63 -15.00
N VAL A 589 34.49 -13.48 -15.13
CA VAL A 589 35.10 -12.18 -14.87
C VAL A 589 34.43 -11.59 -13.63
N LEU A 590 35.24 -11.26 -12.64
CA LEU A 590 34.79 -10.60 -11.43
C LEU A 590 35.29 -9.16 -11.46
N MET A 591 34.37 -8.22 -11.47
CA MET A 591 34.68 -6.80 -11.38
C MET A 591 34.37 -6.31 -9.98
N HIS A 592 35.27 -5.54 -9.35
CA HIS A 592 35.03 -5.03 -8.00
C HIS A 592 35.59 -3.63 -7.79
N ARG A 593 35.03 -2.95 -6.79
CA ARG A 593 35.47 -1.61 -6.38
C ARG A 593 35.04 -1.29 -4.96
N ARG A 594 35.79 -0.42 -4.28
CA ARG A 594 35.46 0.09 -2.94
C ARG A 594 34.30 1.09 -2.96
N SER A 595 33.39 0.96 -2.00
CA SER A 595 32.25 1.89 -1.82
C SER A 595 32.69 3.26 -1.31
N ASP A 596 33.74 3.33 -0.49
CA ASP A 596 34.18 4.56 0.21
C ASP A 596 34.87 5.64 -0.66
N ASN A 597 35.14 5.36 -1.94
CA ASN A 597 35.70 6.38 -2.82
C ASN A 597 34.60 7.37 -3.21
N GLY A 598 34.48 8.47 -2.46
CA GLY A 598 33.64 9.61 -2.83
C GLY A 598 33.90 10.12 -4.26
N PRO A 599 33.13 11.09 -4.76
CA PRO A 599 33.11 11.50 -6.18
C PRO A 599 34.46 11.99 -6.76
N ALA A 600 35.49 12.14 -5.93
CA ALA A 600 36.84 12.56 -6.31
C ALA A 600 37.87 11.40 -6.43
N GLY A 601 37.51 10.17 -6.04
CA GLY A 601 38.37 8.99 -6.14
C GLY A 601 38.03 8.14 -7.37
N ILE A 602 38.47 8.58 -8.55
CA ILE A 602 38.33 7.81 -9.80
C ILE A 602 39.32 6.63 -9.75
N SER A 603 38.98 5.57 -9.03
CA SER A 603 39.62 4.26 -9.22
C SER A 603 38.78 3.49 -10.23
N CYS A 604 39.30 3.21 -11.42
CA CYS A 604 38.67 2.33 -12.39
C CYS A 604 38.25 1.01 -11.71
N MET A 605 37.13 0.44 -12.14
CA MET A 605 36.69 -0.88 -11.68
C MET A 605 37.81 -1.90 -11.92
N GLU A 606 38.23 -2.59 -10.86
CA GLU A 606 39.28 -3.60 -10.94
C GLU A 606 38.65 -4.89 -11.47
N THR A 607 39.30 -5.53 -12.45
CA THR A 607 38.79 -6.71 -13.15
C THR A 607 39.72 -7.89 -12.93
N VAL A 608 39.15 -9.00 -12.44
CA VAL A 608 39.84 -10.28 -12.30
C VAL A 608 39.18 -11.27 -13.26
N GLU A 609 39.92 -11.71 -14.28
CA GLU A 609 39.47 -12.73 -15.23
C GLU A 609 40.01 -14.10 -14.80
N VAL A 610 39.14 -15.08 -14.64
CA VAL A 610 39.51 -16.45 -14.26
C VAL A 610 38.87 -17.45 -15.20
N SER A 611 39.67 -18.44 -15.63
CA SER A 611 39.19 -19.59 -16.41
C SER A 611 39.03 -20.77 -15.46
N LEU A 612 37.81 -21.28 -15.33
CA LEU A 612 37.52 -22.40 -14.43
C LEU A 612 37.95 -23.72 -15.10
N GLU A 613 38.85 -24.46 -14.45
CA GLU A 613 39.32 -25.76 -14.95
C GLU A 613 38.19 -26.81 -14.93
N GLY A 614 38.10 -27.64 -15.97
CA GLY A 614 37.05 -28.67 -16.12
C GLY A 614 35.67 -28.13 -16.53
N VAL A 615 35.53 -26.83 -16.81
CA VAL A 615 34.24 -26.23 -17.22
C VAL A 615 34.19 -26.05 -18.72
N ARG A 616 33.21 -26.69 -19.37
CA ARG A 616 32.92 -26.49 -20.80
C ARG A 616 32.05 -25.27 -21.04
N GLU A 617 30.96 -25.15 -20.29
CA GLU A 617 29.97 -24.08 -20.44
C GLU A 617 29.34 -23.69 -19.09
N LEU A 618 29.35 -22.40 -18.75
CA LEU A 618 28.64 -21.84 -17.59
C LEU A 618 27.16 -21.62 -17.93
N THR A 619 26.28 -22.10 -17.06
CA THR A 619 24.82 -22.02 -17.26
C THR A 619 24.11 -21.03 -16.34
N ASP A 620 24.58 -20.85 -15.09
CA ASP A 620 24.09 -19.79 -14.20
C ASP A 620 25.15 -19.40 -13.14
N ILE A 621 25.08 -18.17 -12.64
CA ILE A 621 26.02 -17.57 -11.68
C ILE A 621 25.22 -16.81 -10.62
N ARG A 622 25.41 -17.14 -9.33
CA ARG A 622 24.75 -16.45 -8.22
C ARG A 622 25.66 -16.24 -7.03
N PHE A 623 25.64 -15.05 -6.43
CA PHE A 623 26.28 -14.82 -5.14
C PHE A 623 25.52 -15.55 -4.02
N TYR A 624 26.22 -16.43 -3.29
CA TYR A 624 25.66 -17.18 -2.17
C TYR A 624 25.73 -16.39 -0.88
N ASN A 625 26.90 -15.84 -0.59
CA ASN A 625 27.16 -14.96 0.54
C ASN A 625 28.24 -13.95 0.14
N ASP A 626 28.73 -13.21 1.13
CA ASP A 626 29.72 -12.15 0.91
C ASP A 626 31.07 -12.67 0.41
N GLU A 627 31.34 -13.98 0.43
CA GLU A 627 32.66 -14.56 0.11
C GLU A 627 32.65 -15.61 -1.01
N LYS A 628 31.48 -16.21 -1.25
CA LYS A 628 31.31 -17.40 -2.08
C LYS A 628 30.25 -17.18 -3.14
N LEU A 629 30.54 -17.72 -4.31
CA LEU A 629 29.69 -17.71 -5.49
C LEU A 629 29.31 -19.14 -5.84
N LEU A 630 28.07 -19.35 -6.27
CA LEU A 630 27.60 -20.62 -6.81
C LEU A 630 27.49 -20.52 -8.33
N VAL A 631 28.02 -21.53 -8.99
CA VAL A 631 27.95 -21.69 -10.45
C VAL A 631 27.26 -22.98 -10.79
N THR A 632 26.39 -22.96 -11.80
CA THR A 632 25.99 -24.18 -12.50
C THR A 632 26.71 -24.22 -13.83
N PHE A 633 27.22 -25.40 -14.20
CA PHE A 633 28.05 -25.55 -15.39
C PHE A 633 27.96 -26.94 -16.00
N LEU A 634 28.35 -27.05 -17.26
CA LEU A 634 28.55 -28.29 -17.98
C LEU A 634 30.03 -28.69 -17.89
N ASP A 635 30.30 -29.86 -17.33
CA ASP A 635 31.63 -30.47 -17.26
C ASP A 635 32.09 -30.94 -18.66
N GLU A 636 33.38 -31.16 -18.85
CA GLU A 636 33.96 -31.71 -20.08
C GLU A 636 33.36 -33.08 -20.44
N ASN A 637 32.97 -33.85 -19.43
CA ASN A 637 32.33 -35.15 -19.58
C ASN A 637 30.86 -35.07 -20.04
N GLY A 638 30.30 -33.86 -20.13
CA GLY A 638 28.93 -33.61 -20.58
C GLY A 638 27.86 -33.70 -19.48
N SER A 639 28.28 -33.87 -18.22
CA SER A 639 27.40 -33.84 -17.05
C SER A 639 27.24 -32.40 -16.54
N ARG A 640 26.04 -32.03 -16.08
CA ARG A 640 25.82 -30.72 -15.43
C ARG A 640 26.09 -30.80 -13.93
N CYS A 641 26.81 -29.83 -13.42
CA CYS A 641 27.25 -29.77 -12.03
C CYS A 641 26.86 -28.43 -11.39
N LEU A 642 26.62 -28.47 -10.08
CA LEU A 642 26.62 -27.31 -9.21
C LEU A 642 28.01 -27.21 -8.57
N GLY A 643 28.61 -26.02 -8.57
CA GLY A 643 29.93 -25.77 -8.01
C GLY A 643 29.96 -24.52 -7.13
N GLN A 644 30.87 -24.50 -6.16
CA GLN A 644 31.12 -23.37 -5.28
C GLN A 644 32.51 -22.78 -5.53
N VAL A 645 32.56 -21.46 -5.74
CA VAL A 645 33.79 -20.70 -6.00
C VAL A 645 33.96 -19.67 -4.88
N CYS A 646 35.07 -19.73 -4.16
CA CYS A 646 35.43 -18.68 -3.19
C CYS A 646 36.17 -17.56 -3.91
N PHE A 647 35.64 -16.34 -3.85
CA PHE A 647 36.21 -15.18 -4.52
C PHE A 647 36.84 -14.17 -3.55
N LEU A 648 36.49 -14.24 -2.27
CA LEU A 648 37.16 -13.51 -1.19
C LEU A 648 37.78 -14.47 -0.17
N ASP A 649 38.94 -14.09 0.35
CA ASP A 649 39.59 -14.70 1.53
C ASP A 649 40.07 -13.58 2.44
N GLU A 650 39.70 -13.61 3.71
CA GLU A 650 40.15 -12.62 4.70
C GLU A 650 40.01 -11.14 4.25
N GLY A 651 39.03 -10.83 3.39
CA GLY A 651 38.77 -9.49 2.84
C GLY A 651 39.58 -9.10 1.60
N GLU A 652 40.45 -9.99 1.10
CA GLU A 652 41.17 -9.82 -0.17
C GLU A 652 40.58 -10.68 -1.29
N VAL A 653 40.62 -10.15 -2.52
CA VAL A 653 40.05 -10.82 -3.69
C VAL A 653 41.04 -11.89 -4.18
N LYS A 654 40.56 -13.13 -4.29
CA LYS A 654 41.37 -14.23 -4.82
C LYS A 654 41.62 -14.06 -6.30
N LEU A 655 42.89 -14.07 -6.70
CA LEU A 655 43.29 -14.09 -8.11
C LEU A 655 43.15 -15.49 -8.73
N ASP A 656 43.43 -16.53 -7.94
CA ASP A 656 43.33 -17.94 -8.36
C ASP A 656 42.00 -18.54 -7.86
N MET A 657 40.89 -18.21 -8.52
CA MET A 657 39.58 -18.77 -8.20
C MET A 657 39.43 -20.18 -8.80
N SER A 658 39.04 -21.16 -7.98
CA SER A 658 38.77 -22.54 -8.42
C SER A 658 37.50 -23.08 -7.77
N ILE A 659 36.94 -24.15 -8.37
CA ILE A 659 35.77 -24.83 -7.82
C ILE A 659 36.21 -25.65 -6.61
N THR A 660 35.74 -25.25 -5.44
CA THR A 660 36.09 -25.85 -4.14
C THR A 660 35.25 -27.10 -3.86
N ASN A 661 33.94 -26.97 -4.01
CA ASN A 661 32.95 -28.04 -3.86
C ASN A 661 32.16 -28.19 -5.15
N MET A 662 31.87 -29.43 -5.54
CA MET A 662 31.16 -29.77 -6.77
C MET A 662 30.19 -30.92 -6.53
N ARG A 663 29.01 -30.85 -7.15
CA ARG A 663 28.09 -31.98 -7.25
C ARG A 663 27.47 -32.10 -8.63
N GLU A 664 27.42 -33.33 -9.14
CA GLU A 664 26.71 -33.66 -10.38
C GLU A 664 25.19 -33.68 -10.14
N LEU A 665 24.44 -33.01 -11.02
CA LEU A 665 22.98 -32.97 -10.98
C LEU A 665 22.44 -34.30 -11.50
N GLN A 666 21.48 -34.90 -10.78
CA GLN A 666 20.88 -36.17 -11.18
C GLN A 666 19.47 -35.98 -11.75
N PRO A 667 19.13 -36.54 -12.92
CA PRO A 667 19.98 -37.23 -13.89
C PRO A 667 20.86 -36.25 -14.69
N ALA A 668 22.08 -36.69 -15.03
CA ALA A 668 23.11 -35.91 -15.73
C ALA A 668 22.68 -35.24 -17.06
N GLY A 669 21.58 -35.70 -17.67
CA GLY A 669 21.06 -35.18 -18.95
C GLY A 669 20.06 -34.03 -18.85
N TRP A 670 19.72 -33.54 -17.65
CA TRP A 670 18.79 -32.42 -17.51
C TRP A 670 19.48 -31.07 -17.72
N GLU A 671 18.85 -30.19 -18.49
CA GLU A 671 19.36 -28.83 -18.67
C GLU A 671 18.97 -27.97 -17.46
N THR A 672 19.94 -27.33 -16.82
CA THR A 672 19.72 -26.25 -15.87
C THR A 672 19.18 -25.00 -16.55
N SER A 673 18.18 -24.39 -15.95
CA SER A 673 17.55 -23.16 -16.44
C SER A 673 17.73 -21.96 -15.52
N ASN A 674 17.79 -22.17 -14.21
CA ASN A 674 17.89 -21.10 -13.22
C ASN A 674 18.48 -21.63 -11.89
N LEU A 675 19.20 -20.79 -11.18
CA LEU A 675 19.78 -21.04 -9.86
C LEU A 675 19.28 -19.96 -8.88
N VAL A 676 18.79 -20.41 -7.73
CA VAL A 676 18.39 -19.54 -6.62
C VAL A 676 19.06 -20.06 -5.36
N CYS A 677 19.52 -19.18 -4.48
CA CYS A 677 20.20 -19.60 -3.25
C CYS A 677 19.84 -18.72 -2.05
N GLN A 678 20.09 -19.25 -0.86
CA GLN A 678 19.91 -18.57 0.41
C GLN A 678 21.12 -18.79 1.32
N GLY A 679 22.04 -17.81 1.30
CA GLY A 679 23.29 -17.84 2.07
C GLY A 679 23.15 -18.06 3.57
N LYS A 680 22.08 -17.54 4.21
CA LYS A 680 21.89 -17.63 5.66
C LYS A 680 21.46 -19.02 6.18
N ARG A 681 21.07 -19.92 5.27
CA ARG A 681 20.44 -21.20 5.63
C ARG A 681 21.12 -22.41 5.00
N GLY A 682 22.17 -22.26 4.20
CA GLY A 682 22.74 -23.42 3.52
C GLY A 682 22.07 -23.79 2.20
N ILE A 683 20.98 -23.15 1.76
CA ILE A 683 20.12 -23.78 0.74
C ILE A 683 20.38 -23.25 -0.68
N ALA A 684 20.44 -24.14 -1.67
CA ALA A 684 20.36 -23.82 -3.09
C ALA A 684 19.25 -24.59 -3.81
N LEU A 685 18.63 -23.93 -4.78
CA LEU A 685 17.56 -24.42 -5.62
C LEU A 685 18.02 -24.39 -7.07
N VAL A 686 18.07 -25.55 -7.71
CA VAL A 686 18.44 -25.69 -9.12
C VAL A 686 17.21 -26.07 -9.92
N PHE A 687 16.82 -25.21 -10.85
CA PHE A 687 15.72 -25.45 -11.78
C PHE A 687 16.21 -26.14 -13.03
N THR A 688 15.43 -27.12 -13.49
CA THR A 688 15.72 -27.88 -14.70
C THR A 688 14.65 -27.67 -15.76
N SER A 689 15.04 -27.79 -17.03
CA SER A 689 14.19 -27.60 -18.21
C SER A 689 12.98 -28.54 -18.24
N ASN A 690 13.04 -29.66 -17.52
CA ASN A 690 11.97 -30.65 -17.40
C ASN A 690 10.91 -30.33 -16.34
N LYS A 691 10.78 -29.06 -15.93
CA LYS A 691 9.82 -28.62 -14.90
C LYS A 691 10.04 -29.28 -13.54
N ARG A 692 11.30 -29.58 -13.21
CA ARG A 692 11.71 -30.12 -11.91
C ARG A 692 12.66 -29.19 -11.20
N LEU A 693 12.58 -29.21 -9.89
CA LEU A 693 13.41 -28.45 -8.96
C LEU A 693 14.18 -29.42 -8.07
N GLN A 694 15.48 -29.17 -7.93
CA GLN A 694 16.34 -29.85 -6.98
C GLN A 694 16.77 -28.89 -5.87
N VAL A 695 16.62 -29.32 -4.62
CA VAL A 695 16.97 -28.56 -3.42
C VAL A 695 18.22 -29.18 -2.81
N PHE A 696 19.28 -28.38 -2.68
CA PHE A 696 20.56 -28.78 -2.12
C PHE A 696 20.83 -28.06 -0.81
N ASP A 697 21.41 -28.78 0.15
CA ASP A 697 22.12 -28.18 1.27
C ASP A 697 23.60 -28.03 0.90
N ILE A 698 24.13 -26.84 1.11
CA ILE A 698 25.49 -26.42 0.77
C ILE A 698 26.40 -26.44 2.01
N GLU A 699 25.81 -26.45 3.20
CA GLU A 699 26.55 -26.40 4.47
C GLU A 699 26.75 -27.79 5.09
N GLU A 700 25.87 -28.75 4.82
CA GLU A 700 26.04 -30.15 5.22
C GLU A 700 26.91 -30.94 4.25
N ASP A 701 27.94 -31.62 4.79
CA ASP A 701 28.76 -32.60 4.07
C ASP A 701 28.16 -34.00 4.28
N GLU A 702 27.99 -34.79 3.21
CA GLU A 702 27.49 -36.19 3.29
C GLU A 702 28.38 -37.14 4.13
N ASP A 703 29.56 -36.69 4.57
CA ASP A 703 30.50 -37.49 5.38
C ASP A 703 30.05 -37.65 6.87
N GLU A 704 29.01 -36.95 7.34
CA GLU A 704 28.52 -37.07 8.73
C GLU A 704 27.42 -38.15 8.94
N GLU A 705 26.85 -38.75 7.89
CA GLU A 705 25.84 -39.83 8.00
C GLU A 705 26.44 -41.25 8.02
N SER A 706 27.50 -41.51 8.81
CA SER A 706 28.01 -42.89 8.97
C SER A 706 28.14 -43.44 10.40
N ASP A 707 27.68 -42.71 11.43
CA ASP A 707 27.79 -43.19 12.82
C ASP A 707 26.46 -43.58 13.51
N GLU A 708 25.28 -43.42 12.88
CA GLU A 708 23.99 -43.86 13.47
C GLU A 708 23.47 -45.21 12.93
N ALA A 709 24.38 -46.09 12.49
CA ALA A 709 24.05 -47.46 12.10
C ALA A 709 24.67 -48.52 13.03
N GLU A 710 24.89 -48.24 14.31
CA GLU A 710 25.10 -49.26 15.35
C GLU A 710 24.56 -48.77 16.72
N GLU A 711 23.27 -49.02 16.99
CA GLU A 711 22.75 -49.55 18.28
C GLU A 711 21.29 -50.02 18.20
#